data_AF-A0AA88PFM5-F1
#
_entry.id   AF-A0AA88PFM5-F1
#
_cell.length_a   1.000
_cell.length_b   1.000
_cell.length_c   1.000
_cell.angle_alpha   90.00
_cell.angle_beta   90.00
_cell.angle_gamma   90.00
#
_symmetry.space_group_name_H-M   'P 1'
#
loop_
_entity.id
_entity.type
_entity.pdbx_description
1 polymer ?
#
loop_
_entity_poly.entity_id
_entity_poly.type
_entity_poly.pdbx_seq_one_letter_code
_entity_poly.pdbx_strand_id
1 'polypeptide(L)'
;MMGDLPKSFYRLCLQAIISMSLTDCVSRSSTGNVAFLDAPDAPVSNCPLRVEYSCFQSSVVHVQVLVSFDTGSTSAVFHKYWTCEPGHTRTRVVTVSFPDWLVYRPDWIIRGSDWVLSCLLRGWIGLGEFTGVDRFPGASVTVPLDIHSPLSRPFKQHQLCAKWDTYLLWRVSRHDMPKCAEENEVASLLSTLYASTGERYGIIKTLQPFRNEVLEGQRIKSIYYPWFAVSLWVWLEKPCTNSLCGLLLHIDTENSYATPSMFLTDAGNIHVQVHGDAGHSSAFLSSFNVPLHQWCRISLEILGRVAQISIACMEGQQKFVNTAEHIFGNNIMLDDTHGYFVIGGGKFVHGIEGYYGPATYYRIQGLPTDQAEIHLPPIISNVNITGWFQSCENFKSELFLSPTDHSLTAKRLSDSCLDTYTELLLNHSAVNSTEQCMFFETNPYRRQVAQLTKLLSQKYGKVNASAVGRILYALVLRKISTAHSLEVVTRMMPFLLHSGCLGDNRALHLSSVLYSSGFGVKRQPYKAWLLSLLAAQKDWRLALLRLGHMHHVGDLEVTPDRDLSYAYYINIARQTSVDQKNPSPQQTFVELIRLNDEETLKAQTNENDDLFHWLKLQARSGVAEAEQAMGRMLFWGQQGVSPDIQTAIKHYERGATKLNDPVSMYDYAIVLLTGQGVPKNVQRAVTFLKKAIELGSVPAITALGWYYEQYEKDYEKAVHLWEEADAKGHPDAAMNLGVFHSQGLYPGQPADQFMAYKYYLKSAQRGHLNGGIELADIWIHGIPDQVTRRPADAVLWVKWASEQNGYLGTVLRNGLNACFKGDWIMSLIYYLSAAESGFEAAQFNVAYLCELNSGSLDPALVTRCMLRYYNMSIQAQDPAPYALIRMGDLFYGEQALGRKEVSDAAEMYKEAALKNEPQGWYNLGLLVQNGESLPFGVLSELNLLHLHVTDQQMLLSTLYQSMSISLPFP
;
A
#
# COMPACT_ATOMS: atom_id res chain seq x y z
N MET A 1 -0.78 14.59 39.83
CA MET A 1 -2.24 14.83 39.85
C MET A 1 -2.78 14.29 38.55
N MET A 2 -3.10 12.99 38.54
CA MET A 2 -3.53 12.22 37.38
C MET A 2 -4.95 11.74 37.64
N GLY A 3 -5.79 11.86 36.63
CA GLY A 3 -7.22 11.65 36.70
C GLY A 3 -7.60 10.20 37.00
N ASP A 4 -8.09 9.98 38.20
CA ASP A 4 -9.09 8.96 38.47
C ASP A 4 -10.44 9.55 38.10
N LEU A 5 -11.01 9.16 36.95
CA LEU A 5 -12.44 9.23 36.54
C LEU A 5 -12.46 9.11 35.00
N PRO A 6 -12.58 7.88 34.44
CA PRO A 6 -13.90 7.31 34.25
C PRO A 6 -13.89 5.76 34.32
N LYS A 7 -13.80 5.18 35.52
CA LYS A 7 -14.04 3.73 35.76
C LYS A 7 -15.33 3.46 36.55
N SER A 8 -16.00 4.51 37.01
CA SER A 8 -17.24 4.40 37.80
C SER A 8 -18.47 4.05 36.95
N PHE A 9 -18.50 4.38 35.66
CA PHE A 9 -19.64 4.05 34.77
C PHE A 9 -19.66 2.57 34.34
N TYR A 10 -18.48 1.94 34.19
CA TYR A 10 -18.35 0.51 33.85
C TYR A 10 -18.68 -0.43 35.02
N ARG A 11 -18.50 0.03 36.28
CA ARG A 11 -18.87 -0.75 37.47
C ARG A 11 -20.38 -0.99 37.58
N LEU A 12 -21.21 -0.09 37.06
CA LEU A 12 -22.68 -0.18 37.16
C LEU A 12 -23.31 -1.07 36.07
N CYS A 13 -22.78 -1.11 34.84
CA CYS A 13 -23.36 -1.92 33.75
C CYS A 13 -23.02 -3.42 33.86
N LEU A 14 -21.81 -3.79 34.31
CA LEU A 14 -21.44 -5.20 34.53
C LEU A 14 -22.10 -5.80 35.78
N GLN A 15 -22.34 -4.98 36.82
CA GLN A 15 -23.20 -5.39 37.94
C GLN A 15 -24.66 -5.59 37.51
N ALA A 16 -25.15 -4.85 36.51
CA ALA A 16 -26.52 -5.00 35.99
C ALA A 16 -26.70 -6.28 35.14
N ILE A 17 -25.70 -6.68 34.35
CA ILE A 17 -25.84 -7.85 33.44
C ILE A 17 -25.68 -9.18 34.19
N ILE A 18 -24.90 -9.23 35.28
CA ILE A 18 -24.80 -10.42 36.13
C ILE A 18 -26.00 -10.51 37.11
N SER A 19 -26.70 -9.41 37.38
CA SER A 19 -27.90 -9.40 38.23
C SER A 19 -29.23 -9.58 37.49
N MET A 20 -29.28 -9.39 36.17
CA MET A 20 -30.49 -9.56 35.35
C MET A 20 -30.52 -10.89 34.58
N SER A 21 -30.47 -12.01 35.30
CA SER A 21 -30.97 -13.30 34.78
C SER A 21 -31.28 -14.30 35.89
N LEU A 22 -31.83 -13.86 37.02
CA LEU A 22 -32.34 -14.74 38.07
C LEU A 22 -33.61 -14.15 38.71
N THR A 23 -34.64 -13.87 37.89
CA THR A 23 -36.02 -13.77 38.38
C THR A 23 -36.81 -14.93 37.82
N ASP A 24 -36.49 -16.14 38.29
CA ASP A 24 -37.40 -17.28 38.19
C ASP A 24 -37.88 -17.66 39.59
N CYS A 25 -39.19 -17.57 39.77
CA CYS A 25 -39.91 -18.05 40.93
C CYS A 25 -39.66 -19.55 41.10
N VAL A 26 -38.78 -19.92 42.02
CA VAL A 26 -38.67 -21.30 42.49
C VAL A 26 -38.85 -21.32 44.00
N SER A 27 -39.90 -22.05 44.37
CA SER A 27 -40.33 -22.48 45.71
C SER A 27 -39.23 -22.48 46.79
N ARG A 28 -39.54 -21.81 47.91
CA ARG A 28 -38.85 -21.97 49.20
C ARG A 28 -38.78 -23.45 49.60
N SER A 29 -37.64 -24.09 49.37
CA SER A 29 -37.17 -25.22 50.17
C SER A 29 -35.99 -24.74 51.01
N SER A 30 -36.28 -24.21 52.20
CA SER A 30 -35.31 -23.68 53.14
C SER A 30 -34.41 -24.79 53.69
N THR A 31 -33.18 -24.91 53.19
CA THR A 31 -32.20 -25.91 53.65
C THR A 31 -31.21 -25.38 54.70
N GLY A 32 -31.28 -24.09 55.07
CA GLY A 32 -30.47 -23.52 56.16
C GLY A 32 -30.33 -22.00 56.05
N ASN A 33 -29.46 -21.40 56.87
CA ASN A 33 -28.99 -20.02 56.76
C ASN A 33 -27.46 -20.00 56.80
N VAL A 34 -26.81 -19.13 56.02
CA VAL A 34 -25.35 -18.87 56.08
C VAL A 34 -25.15 -17.37 56.01
N ALA A 35 -24.24 -16.81 56.81
CA ALA A 35 -23.86 -15.41 56.76
C ALA A 35 -22.37 -15.23 57.08
N PHE A 36 -21.75 -14.21 56.49
CA PHE A 36 -20.41 -13.76 56.83
C PHE A 36 -20.51 -12.54 57.76
N LEU A 37 -19.89 -12.61 58.95
CA LEU A 37 -19.98 -11.53 59.94
C LEU A 37 -18.92 -10.45 59.74
N ASP A 38 -17.70 -10.83 59.33
CA ASP A 38 -16.59 -9.90 59.06
C ASP A 38 -15.88 -10.29 57.75
N ALA A 39 -16.55 -10.08 56.61
CA ALA A 39 -15.89 -10.20 55.33
C ALA A 39 -14.89 -9.03 55.16
N PRO A 40 -13.66 -9.27 54.68
CA PRO A 40 -12.72 -8.18 54.42
C PRO A 40 -13.21 -7.32 53.26
N ASP A 41 -12.84 -6.04 53.24
CA ASP A 41 -13.16 -5.17 52.10
C ASP A 41 -12.29 -5.50 50.87
N ALA A 42 -11.06 -5.98 51.07
CA ALA A 42 -10.09 -6.29 50.00
C ALA A 42 -9.33 -7.61 50.26
N PRO A 43 -8.68 -8.21 49.25
CA PRO A 43 -7.84 -9.41 49.43
C PRO A 43 -6.63 -9.11 50.33
N VAL A 44 -6.55 -9.78 51.49
CA VAL A 44 -5.45 -9.61 52.46
C VAL A 44 -4.89 -10.98 52.83
N SER A 45 -3.57 -11.09 52.99
CA SER A 45 -2.95 -12.35 53.39
C SER A 45 -3.44 -12.82 54.77
N ASN A 46 -3.89 -14.09 54.85
CA ASN A 46 -4.30 -14.79 56.08
C ASN A 46 -5.38 -14.08 56.93
N CYS A 47 -6.57 -13.89 56.37
CA CYS A 47 -7.70 -13.24 57.05
C CYS A 47 -8.58 -14.26 57.82
N PRO A 48 -8.88 -14.07 59.12
CA PRO A 48 -9.83 -14.91 59.87
C PRO A 48 -11.28 -14.49 59.59
N LEU A 49 -12.04 -15.31 58.87
CA LEU A 49 -13.44 -15.09 58.51
C LEU A 49 -14.38 -15.82 59.49
N ARG A 50 -15.30 -15.08 60.14
CA ARG A 50 -16.37 -15.67 60.96
C ARG A 50 -17.59 -15.99 60.10
N VAL A 51 -17.90 -17.28 59.98
CA VAL A 51 -19.04 -17.80 59.20
C VAL A 51 -20.10 -18.29 60.17
N GLU A 52 -21.27 -17.66 60.16
CA GLU A 52 -22.46 -18.11 60.88
C GLU A 52 -23.29 -19.01 59.96
N TYR A 53 -23.72 -20.17 60.46
CA TYR A 53 -24.53 -21.09 59.67
C TYR A 53 -25.52 -21.90 60.53
N SER A 54 -26.65 -22.28 59.94
CA SER A 54 -27.63 -23.22 60.50
C SER A 54 -28.17 -24.12 59.40
N CYS A 55 -28.41 -25.39 59.71
CA CYS A 55 -28.91 -26.37 58.75
C CYS A 55 -30.13 -27.10 59.32
N PHE A 56 -31.09 -27.44 58.47
CA PHE A 56 -32.29 -28.20 58.86
C PHE A 56 -32.11 -29.71 58.71
N GLN A 57 -31.17 -30.15 57.86
CA GLN A 57 -30.80 -31.54 57.63
C GLN A 57 -29.26 -31.65 57.62
N SER A 58 -28.71 -32.87 57.71
CA SER A 58 -27.27 -33.08 57.58
C SER A 58 -26.81 -32.65 56.19
N SER A 59 -26.00 -31.60 56.13
CA SER A 59 -25.57 -30.94 54.90
C SER A 59 -24.12 -30.47 55.01
N VAL A 60 -23.55 -29.91 53.95
CA VAL A 60 -22.17 -29.42 53.90
C VAL A 60 -22.19 -27.91 53.65
N VAL A 61 -21.50 -27.15 54.51
CA VAL A 61 -21.26 -25.72 54.28
C VAL A 61 -19.98 -25.58 53.46
N HIS A 62 -20.05 -24.86 52.36
CA HIS A 62 -18.90 -24.53 51.52
C HIS A 62 -18.58 -23.04 51.66
N VAL A 63 -17.29 -22.72 51.67
CA VAL A 63 -16.74 -21.36 51.55
C VAL A 63 -15.72 -21.37 50.42
N GLN A 64 -15.91 -20.50 49.44
CA GLN A 64 -15.09 -20.44 48.24
C GLN A 64 -14.75 -18.99 47.90
N VAL A 65 -13.54 -18.75 47.42
CA VAL A 65 -13.14 -17.48 46.80
C VAL A 65 -13.00 -17.74 45.31
N LEU A 66 -13.78 -17.01 44.51
CA LEU A 66 -13.79 -17.09 43.07
C LEU A 66 -13.21 -15.81 42.49
N VAL A 67 -12.17 -15.95 41.69
CA VAL A 67 -11.44 -14.85 41.07
C VAL A 67 -11.70 -14.89 39.58
N SER A 68 -12.18 -13.78 39.03
CA SER A 68 -12.39 -13.62 37.59
C SER A 68 -11.27 -12.75 37.03
N PHE A 69 -10.51 -13.29 36.09
CA PHE A 69 -9.41 -12.59 35.44
C PHE A 69 -9.90 -11.68 34.31
N ASP A 70 -9.07 -10.74 33.91
CA ASP A 70 -9.24 -9.92 32.70
C ASP A 70 -9.35 -10.75 31.41
N THR A 71 -8.79 -11.96 31.40
CA THR A 71 -8.94 -12.97 30.34
C THR A 71 -10.32 -13.62 30.26
N GLY A 72 -11.27 -13.26 31.14
CA GLY A 72 -12.60 -13.86 31.20
C GLY A 72 -12.66 -15.23 31.88
N SER A 73 -11.52 -15.81 32.26
CA SER A 73 -11.46 -17.05 33.03
C SER A 73 -11.86 -16.83 34.49
N THR A 74 -12.53 -17.82 35.10
CA THR A 74 -12.85 -17.81 36.52
C THR A 74 -12.18 -18.98 37.21
N SER A 75 -11.46 -18.71 38.30
CA SER A 75 -10.75 -19.73 39.08
C SER A 75 -11.13 -19.67 40.55
N ALA A 76 -11.32 -20.84 41.15
CA ALA A 76 -11.51 -20.96 42.58
C ALA A 76 -10.15 -20.97 43.27
N VAL A 77 -9.78 -19.82 43.85
CA VAL A 77 -8.46 -19.61 44.45
C VAL A 77 -8.39 -20.16 45.88
N PHE A 78 -9.55 -20.30 46.54
CA PHE A 78 -9.67 -20.91 47.86
C PHE A 78 -10.99 -21.68 47.92
N HIS A 79 -10.98 -22.88 48.50
CA HIS A 79 -12.19 -23.67 48.77
C HIS A 79 -12.02 -24.47 50.06
N LYS A 80 -12.98 -24.35 50.97
CA LYS A 80 -13.03 -25.13 52.21
C LYS A 80 -14.47 -25.48 52.53
N TYR A 81 -14.70 -26.69 53.02
CA TYR A 81 -16.03 -27.16 53.36
C TYR A 81 -16.03 -27.98 54.65
N TRP A 82 -17.20 -28.09 55.28
CA TRP A 82 -17.39 -28.93 56.47
C TRP A 82 -18.84 -29.35 56.65
N THR A 83 -19.04 -30.45 57.38
CA THR A 83 -20.35 -31.00 57.70
C THR A 83 -21.10 -30.13 58.70
N CYS A 84 -22.38 -29.92 58.42
CA CYS A 84 -23.34 -29.20 59.22
C CYS A 84 -24.34 -30.17 59.84
N GLU A 85 -24.43 -30.18 61.16
CA GLU A 85 -25.44 -30.96 61.87
C GLU A 85 -26.70 -30.11 62.06
N PRO A 86 -27.90 -30.71 61.98
CA PRO A 86 -29.14 -29.98 62.11
C PRO A 86 -29.32 -29.39 63.53
N GLY A 87 -29.65 -28.10 63.64
CA GLY A 87 -29.82 -27.44 64.95
C GLY A 87 -29.59 -25.92 64.97
N HIS A 88 -29.27 -25.39 66.15
CA HIS A 88 -29.04 -23.96 66.41
C HIS A 88 -27.90 -23.36 65.58
N THR A 89 -27.93 -22.05 65.35
CA THR A 89 -26.88 -21.30 64.64
C THR A 89 -25.50 -21.51 65.29
N ARG A 90 -24.53 -21.94 64.49
CA ARG A 90 -23.13 -22.12 64.89
C ARG A 90 -22.26 -21.10 64.16
N THR A 91 -21.26 -20.56 64.84
CA THR A 91 -20.24 -19.70 64.23
C THR A 91 -18.93 -20.45 64.15
N ARG A 92 -18.30 -20.49 62.97
CA ARG A 92 -16.96 -21.09 62.76
C ARG A 92 -16.01 -20.05 62.19
N VAL A 93 -14.79 -20.01 62.74
CA VAL A 93 -13.70 -19.18 62.22
C VAL A 93 -12.94 -19.97 61.15
N VAL A 94 -12.81 -19.39 59.96
CA VAL A 94 -12.07 -19.96 58.82
C VAL A 94 -10.99 -18.98 58.40
N THR A 95 -9.73 -19.39 58.43
CA THR A 95 -8.63 -18.61 57.86
C THR A 95 -8.62 -18.74 56.34
N VAL A 96 -8.86 -17.62 55.65
CA VAL A 96 -8.83 -17.51 54.20
C VAL A 96 -7.45 -16.99 53.79
N SER A 97 -6.70 -17.79 53.04
CA SER A 97 -5.38 -17.42 52.51
C SER A 97 -5.50 -17.05 51.04
N PHE A 98 -5.27 -15.77 50.70
CA PHE A 98 -5.18 -15.31 49.32
C PHE A 98 -3.75 -15.48 48.79
N PRO A 99 -3.54 -15.81 47.51
CA PRO A 99 -2.22 -15.94 46.91
C PRO A 99 -1.47 -14.62 46.87
N ASP A 100 -0.15 -14.70 46.93
CA ASP A 100 0.72 -13.53 46.91
C ASP A 100 0.55 -12.66 45.65
N TRP A 101 0.32 -13.28 44.49
CA TRP A 101 0.11 -12.57 43.23
C TRP A 101 -1.17 -11.71 43.22
N LEU A 102 -2.17 -12.04 44.05
CA LEU A 102 -3.43 -11.29 44.16
C LEU A 102 -3.33 -10.15 45.18
N VAL A 103 -2.54 -10.33 46.23
CA VAL A 103 -2.43 -9.40 47.36
C VAL A 103 -1.31 -8.38 47.15
N TYR A 104 -0.19 -8.78 46.55
CA TYR A 104 1.02 -7.97 46.50
C TYR A 104 1.39 -7.55 45.06
N ARG A 105 2.14 -6.46 44.99
CA ARG A 105 2.75 -5.93 43.76
C ARG A 105 3.80 -6.91 43.21
N PRO A 106 4.01 -7.02 41.89
CA PRO A 106 5.02 -7.92 41.35
C PRO A 106 6.43 -7.44 41.72
N ASP A 107 7.30 -8.40 42.05
CA ASP A 107 8.71 -8.20 42.34
C ASP A 107 9.53 -9.38 41.82
N TRP A 108 10.83 -9.45 42.15
CA TRP A 108 11.69 -10.51 41.64
C TRP A 108 11.30 -11.93 42.14
N ILE A 109 10.66 -12.02 43.31
CA ILE A 109 10.21 -13.29 43.92
C ILE A 109 8.77 -13.59 43.51
N ILE A 110 7.89 -12.60 43.59
CA ILE A 110 6.50 -12.67 43.12
C ILE A 110 6.50 -12.30 41.64
N ARG A 111 6.82 -13.29 40.81
CA ARG A 111 6.77 -13.14 39.36
C ARG A 111 5.32 -13.08 38.90
N GLY A 112 4.92 -11.92 38.39
CA GLY A 112 3.61 -11.70 37.77
C GLY A 112 2.47 -11.51 38.77
N SER A 113 2.00 -10.26 38.91
CA SER A 113 0.77 -9.92 39.64
C SER A 113 -0.29 -9.65 38.59
N ASP A 114 -1.26 -10.55 38.48
CA ASP A 114 -2.25 -10.50 37.41
C ASP A 114 -3.34 -9.45 37.67
N TRP A 115 -3.86 -8.89 36.57
CA TRP A 115 -5.04 -8.04 36.59
C TRP A 115 -6.28 -8.91 36.81
N VAL A 116 -7.12 -8.50 37.75
CA VAL A 116 -8.30 -9.25 38.18
C VAL A 116 -9.51 -8.33 38.07
N LEU A 117 -10.57 -8.80 37.41
CA LEU A 117 -11.80 -8.04 37.22
C LEU A 117 -12.70 -8.09 38.46
N SER A 118 -12.86 -9.27 39.05
CA SER A 118 -13.71 -9.45 40.23
C SER A 118 -13.18 -10.56 41.14
N CYS A 119 -13.41 -10.40 42.44
CA CYS A 119 -13.09 -11.39 43.46
C CYS A 119 -14.33 -11.52 44.34
N LEU A 120 -14.91 -12.71 44.38
CA LEU A 120 -16.17 -13.00 45.06
C LEU A 120 -15.93 -14.02 46.17
N LEU A 121 -16.26 -13.65 47.39
CA LEU A 121 -16.32 -14.57 48.53
C LEU A 121 -17.73 -15.17 48.59
N ARG A 122 -17.83 -16.48 48.39
CA ARG A 122 -19.09 -17.22 48.32
C ARG A 122 -19.21 -18.23 49.45
N GLY A 123 -20.40 -18.36 50.02
CA GLY A 123 -20.73 -19.41 50.98
C GLY A 123 -22.11 -20.00 50.70
N TRP A 124 -22.23 -21.33 50.68
CA TRP A 124 -23.53 -22.00 50.45
C TRP A 124 -23.63 -23.32 51.19
N ILE A 125 -24.86 -23.82 51.35
CA ILE A 125 -25.16 -25.14 51.95
C ILE A 125 -25.60 -26.10 50.84
N GLY A 126 -24.91 -27.24 50.72
CA GLY A 126 -25.18 -28.29 49.74
C GLY A 126 -25.35 -29.68 50.37
N LEU A 127 -25.93 -30.62 49.63
CA LEU A 127 -26.17 -32.01 50.07
C LEU A 127 -25.01 -32.98 49.72
N GLY A 128 -23.89 -32.47 49.18
CA GLY A 128 -22.71 -33.28 48.83
C GLY A 128 -21.50 -32.45 48.42
N GLU A 129 -20.36 -33.10 48.15
CA GLU A 129 -19.06 -32.48 47.80
C GLU A 129 -18.96 -31.94 46.36
N PHE A 130 -20.07 -31.50 45.76
CA PHE A 130 -20.06 -31.05 44.35
C PHE A 130 -19.39 -29.68 44.16
N THR A 131 -18.54 -29.58 43.13
CA THR A 131 -17.69 -28.42 42.80
C THR A 131 -18.14 -27.65 41.54
N GLY A 132 -19.34 -27.94 41.00
CA GLY A 132 -19.86 -27.33 39.77
C GLY A 132 -20.39 -25.90 39.93
N VAL A 133 -20.24 -25.09 38.87
CA VAL A 133 -20.53 -23.63 38.83
C VAL A 133 -22.02 -23.30 38.67
N ASP A 134 -22.86 -24.25 38.24
CA ASP A 134 -24.25 -23.96 37.86
C ASP A 134 -25.30 -24.63 38.78
N ARG A 135 -26.07 -23.74 39.45
CA ARG A 135 -27.31 -23.94 40.24
C ARG A 135 -27.16 -24.53 41.65
N PHE A 136 -27.55 -23.72 42.64
CA PHE A 136 -27.57 -24.06 44.07
C PHE A 136 -29.00 -24.37 44.55
N PRO A 137 -29.25 -25.54 45.19
CA PRO A 137 -30.57 -25.86 45.76
C PRO A 137 -30.84 -25.26 47.17
N GLY A 138 -29.97 -24.37 47.69
CA GLY A 138 -29.99 -23.96 49.11
C GLY A 138 -29.56 -22.53 49.40
N ALA A 139 -29.50 -22.17 50.69
CA ALA A 139 -29.12 -20.82 51.13
C ALA A 139 -27.67 -20.48 50.75
N SER A 140 -27.48 -19.32 50.13
CA SER A 140 -26.19 -18.84 49.63
C SER A 140 -25.96 -17.36 49.96
N VAL A 141 -24.73 -17.00 50.31
CA VAL A 141 -24.25 -15.63 50.50
C VAL A 141 -23.05 -15.38 49.59
N THR A 142 -23.05 -14.23 48.92
CA THR A 142 -21.94 -13.78 48.07
C THR A 142 -21.57 -12.36 48.45
N VAL A 143 -20.29 -12.11 48.74
CA VAL A 143 -19.74 -10.79 49.06
C VAL A 143 -18.65 -10.44 48.04
N PRO A 144 -18.76 -9.32 47.30
CA PRO A 144 -17.70 -8.85 46.42
C PRO A 144 -16.57 -8.19 47.23
N LEU A 145 -15.31 -8.46 46.87
CA LEU A 145 -14.12 -7.83 47.44
C LEU A 145 -13.59 -6.74 46.49
N ASP A 146 -13.15 -5.61 47.03
CA ASP A 146 -12.49 -4.54 46.28
C ASP A 146 -11.07 -4.94 45.87
N ILE A 147 -10.82 -4.93 44.57
CA ILE A 147 -9.53 -5.29 43.99
C ILE A 147 -8.73 -4.03 43.64
N HIS A 148 -7.48 -4.02 44.07
CA HIS A 148 -6.50 -3.02 43.67
C HIS A 148 -5.76 -3.46 42.39
N SER A 149 -5.36 -2.48 41.57
CA SER A 149 -4.52 -2.73 40.40
C SER A 149 -3.17 -3.32 40.84
N PRO A 150 -2.53 -4.19 40.03
CA PRO A 150 -1.24 -4.80 40.38
C PRO A 150 -0.20 -3.79 40.87
N LEU A 151 -0.22 -2.59 40.29
CA LEU A 151 0.66 -1.49 40.69
C LEU A 151 0.21 -0.77 41.96
N SER A 152 -1.07 -0.67 42.31
CA SER A 152 -1.49 -0.04 43.57
C SER A 152 -1.44 -0.98 44.78
N ARG A 153 -1.13 -2.27 44.58
CA ARG A 153 -0.95 -3.26 45.65
C ARG A 153 0.28 -2.97 46.52
N PRO A 154 0.26 -3.35 47.81
CA PRO A 154 1.41 -3.21 48.71
C PRO A 154 2.57 -4.13 48.30
N PHE A 155 3.80 -3.75 48.68
CA PHE A 155 4.97 -4.62 48.53
C PHE A 155 4.97 -5.73 49.58
N LYS A 156 5.33 -6.96 49.20
CA LYS A 156 5.60 -8.02 50.17
C LYS A 156 6.98 -7.80 50.77
N GLN A 157 7.07 -7.71 52.10
CA GLN A 157 8.36 -7.67 52.78
C GLN A 157 9.00 -9.07 52.72
N HIS A 158 9.89 -9.28 51.76
CA HIS A 158 10.71 -10.47 51.70
C HIS A 158 11.84 -10.37 52.73
N GLN A 159 12.11 -11.44 53.46
CA GLN A 159 13.30 -11.53 54.31
C GLN A 159 14.53 -11.73 53.41
N LEU A 160 15.03 -10.67 52.77
CA LEU A 160 16.27 -10.67 51.98
C LEU A 160 17.30 -9.70 52.55
N CYS A 161 18.59 -10.09 52.48
CA CYS A 161 19.71 -9.41 53.11
C CYS A 161 20.00 -8.00 52.54
N ALA A 162 20.32 -7.05 53.43
CA ALA A 162 20.49 -5.62 53.21
C ALA A 162 21.66 -5.14 52.31
N LYS A 163 22.27 -6.01 51.47
CA LYS A 163 23.42 -5.62 50.61
C LYS A 163 23.04 -5.12 49.22
N TRP A 164 21.78 -5.28 48.80
CA TRP A 164 21.34 -4.96 47.43
C TRP A 164 20.93 -3.50 47.24
N ASP A 165 20.40 -2.84 48.27
CA ASP A 165 19.68 -1.56 48.12
C ASP A 165 20.61 -0.37 47.83
N THR A 166 21.82 -0.37 48.40
CA THR A 166 22.78 0.73 48.25
C THR A 166 23.38 0.81 46.84
N TYR A 167 23.61 -0.33 46.19
CA TYR A 167 24.16 -0.40 44.83
C TYR A 167 23.19 0.15 43.77
N LEU A 168 21.90 -0.14 43.93
CA LEU A 168 20.84 0.29 43.01
C LEU A 168 20.53 1.79 43.16
N LEU A 169 20.45 2.30 44.40
CA LEU A 169 20.35 3.74 44.68
C LEU A 169 21.53 4.54 44.11
N TRP A 170 22.73 3.95 44.12
CA TRP A 170 23.94 4.57 43.56
C TRP A 170 23.93 4.64 42.02
N ARG A 171 23.28 3.70 41.33
CA ARG A 171 23.09 3.74 39.86
C ARG A 171 21.96 4.68 39.42
N VAL A 172 20.87 4.74 40.18
CA VAL A 172 19.73 5.63 39.90
C VAL A 172 20.18 7.11 39.95
N SER A 173 21.04 7.47 40.92
CA SER A 173 21.52 8.85 41.09
C SER A 173 22.42 9.33 39.95
N ARG A 174 23.07 8.43 39.19
CA ARG A 174 23.99 8.77 38.10
C ARG A 174 23.36 8.97 36.72
N HIS A 175 22.05 8.77 36.54
CA HIS A 175 21.43 8.72 35.21
C HIS A 175 22.05 7.66 34.27
N ASP A 176 22.75 6.65 34.83
CA ASP A 176 23.38 5.55 34.08
C ASP A 176 22.37 4.42 33.73
N MET A 177 21.08 4.59 34.06
CA MET A 177 20.06 3.61 33.65
C MET A 177 19.56 3.93 32.24
N PRO A 178 19.65 2.97 31.30
CA PRO A 178 19.05 3.13 29.98
C PRO A 178 17.54 3.36 30.16
N LYS A 179 17.06 4.50 29.69
CA LYS A 179 15.61 4.74 29.59
C LYS A 179 15.06 3.73 28.58
N CYS A 180 14.04 2.97 28.97
CA CYS A 180 13.35 2.08 28.05
C CYS A 180 12.81 2.92 26.88
N ALA A 181 13.02 2.47 25.65
CA ALA A 181 12.39 3.10 24.49
C ALA A 181 10.87 3.02 24.68
N GLU A 182 10.18 4.14 24.54
CA GLU A 182 8.72 4.16 24.54
C GLU A 182 8.22 3.37 23.31
N GLU A 183 7.44 2.33 23.55
CA GLU A 183 6.84 1.51 22.50
C GLU A 183 5.36 1.88 22.38
N ASN A 184 4.93 2.25 21.18
CA ASN A 184 3.57 2.69 20.94
C ASN A 184 2.62 1.49 20.81
N GLU A 185 1.56 1.49 21.62
CA GLU A 185 0.46 0.52 21.55
C GLU A 185 -0.48 0.76 20.36
N VAL A 186 -0.31 1.88 19.64
CA VAL A 186 -1.09 2.23 18.44
C VAL A 186 -0.25 1.99 17.20
N ALA A 187 -0.73 1.12 16.32
CA ALA A 187 -0.14 0.88 15.01
C ALA A 187 -0.89 1.69 13.93
N SER A 188 -0.15 2.41 13.10
CA SER A 188 -0.69 3.06 11.91
C SER A 188 -0.65 2.07 10.74
N LEU A 189 -1.81 1.59 10.29
CA LEU A 189 -1.91 0.69 9.13
C LEU A 189 -1.87 1.48 7.82
N LEU A 190 -2.38 2.71 7.81
CA LEU A 190 -2.27 3.64 6.69
C LEU A 190 -2.22 5.06 7.24
N SER A 191 -1.19 5.83 6.88
CA SER A 191 -1.04 7.23 7.31
C SER A 191 -1.56 8.24 6.29
N THR A 192 -1.74 7.83 5.02
CA THR A 192 -2.06 8.72 3.89
C THR A 192 -3.36 8.32 3.18
N LEU A 193 -3.64 8.95 2.04
CA LEU A 193 -4.73 8.54 1.15
C LEU A 193 -4.30 7.40 0.21
N TYR A 194 -5.22 6.47 -0.06
CA TYR A 194 -5.08 5.41 -1.05
C TYR A 194 -6.27 5.44 -2.01
N ALA A 195 -6.00 5.57 -3.31
CA ALA A 195 -7.00 5.49 -4.37
C ALA A 195 -7.17 4.03 -4.79
N SER A 196 -8.28 3.43 -4.36
CA SER A 196 -8.63 2.06 -4.71
C SER A 196 -9.50 2.05 -5.95
N THR A 197 -9.12 1.21 -6.92
CA THR A 197 -9.83 1.06 -8.20
C THR A 197 -10.91 -0.01 -8.17
N GLY A 198 -11.10 -0.69 -7.04
CA GLY A 198 -12.04 -1.81 -6.90
C GLY A 198 -11.45 -3.17 -7.29
N GLU A 199 -10.14 -3.24 -7.55
CA GLU A 199 -9.46 -4.48 -7.90
C GLU A 199 -9.18 -5.40 -6.70
N ARG A 200 -8.65 -6.60 -6.95
CA ARG A 200 -8.34 -7.63 -5.92
C ARG A 200 -7.01 -7.41 -5.19
N TYR A 201 -6.56 -6.16 -5.13
CA TYR A 201 -5.28 -5.79 -4.53
C TYR A 201 -5.49 -4.68 -3.52
N GLY A 202 -4.61 -4.64 -2.53
CA GLY A 202 -4.71 -3.75 -1.39
C GLY A 202 -3.36 -3.57 -0.70
N ILE A 203 -3.37 -2.78 0.36
CA ILE A 203 -2.18 -2.48 1.15
C ILE A 203 -2.00 -3.58 2.18
N ILE A 204 -0.86 -4.28 2.13
CA ILE A 204 -0.56 -5.40 3.01
C ILE A 204 0.35 -4.92 4.15
N LYS A 205 -0.09 -5.09 5.39
CA LYS A 205 0.64 -4.70 6.61
C LYS A 205 0.75 -5.89 7.55
N THR A 206 1.93 -6.08 8.13
CA THR A 206 2.18 -7.07 9.18
C THR A 206 2.52 -6.36 10.48
N LEU A 207 1.91 -6.76 11.59
CA LEU A 207 2.26 -6.26 12.91
C LEU A 207 3.27 -7.20 13.57
N GLN A 208 4.31 -6.62 14.16
CA GLN A 208 5.32 -7.38 14.89
C GLN A 208 4.92 -7.55 16.36
N PRO A 209 5.41 -8.60 17.03
CA PRO A 209 5.32 -8.72 18.49
C PRO A 209 5.89 -7.49 19.20
N PHE A 210 5.38 -7.19 20.40
CA PHE A 210 5.94 -6.09 21.19
C PHE A 210 7.36 -6.45 21.63
N ARG A 211 8.26 -5.45 21.60
CA ARG A 211 9.61 -5.59 22.16
C ARG A 211 9.58 -5.62 23.67
N ASN A 212 8.60 -4.95 24.28
CA ASN A 212 8.35 -4.98 25.71
C ASN A 212 7.68 -6.30 26.12
N GLU A 213 8.36 -7.10 26.93
CA GLU A 213 7.88 -8.40 27.41
C GLU A 213 6.56 -8.32 28.20
N VAL A 214 6.31 -7.19 28.88
CA VAL A 214 5.05 -7.00 29.64
C VAL A 214 3.87 -6.78 28.70
N LEU A 215 4.04 -5.91 27.69
CA LEU A 215 3.01 -5.67 26.67
C LEU A 215 2.77 -6.93 25.83
N GLU A 216 3.82 -7.65 25.46
CA GLU A 216 3.70 -8.92 24.74
C GLU A 216 3.00 -9.98 25.59
N GLY A 217 3.34 -10.07 26.89
CA GLY A 217 2.65 -10.95 27.82
C GLY A 217 1.16 -10.62 27.98
N GLN A 218 0.78 -9.34 27.94
CA GLN A 218 -0.61 -8.91 27.94
C GLN A 218 -1.32 -9.25 26.62
N ARG A 219 -0.65 -9.03 25.49
CA ARG A 219 -1.15 -9.39 24.16
C ARG A 219 -1.48 -10.88 24.05
N ILE A 220 -0.55 -11.74 24.47
CA ILE A 220 -0.73 -13.19 24.43
C ILE A 220 -1.91 -13.62 25.31
N LYS A 221 -2.08 -12.99 26.48
CA LYS A 221 -3.21 -13.25 27.37
C LYS A 221 -4.56 -12.81 26.77
N SER A 222 -4.58 -11.74 25.97
CA SER A 222 -5.81 -11.22 25.36
C SER A 222 -6.25 -11.97 24.09
N ILE A 223 -5.50 -12.96 23.60
CA ILE A 223 -5.86 -13.71 22.38
C ILE A 223 -7.26 -14.32 22.44
N TYR A 224 -7.65 -14.88 23.60
CA TYR A 224 -8.95 -15.54 23.80
C TYR A 224 -10.04 -14.61 24.37
N TYR A 225 -9.66 -13.38 24.74
CA TYR A 225 -10.57 -12.34 25.21
C TYR A 225 -10.03 -10.99 24.74
N PRO A 226 -10.20 -10.68 23.45
CA PRO A 226 -9.50 -9.55 22.84
C PRO A 226 -10.13 -8.23 23.25
N TRP A 227 -9.27 -7.23 23.45
CA TRP A 227 -9.67 -5.84 23.61
C TRP A 227 -8.87 -5.00 22.62
N PHE A 228 -9.53 -4.53 21.55
CA PHE A 228 -8.87 -3.72 20.53
C PHE A 228 -9.88 -2.82 19.83
N ALA A 229 -9.35 -1.80 19.15
CA ALA A 229 -10.14 -0.96 18.26
C ALA A 229 -9.44 -0.69 16.94
N VAL A 230 -10.24 -0.48 15.90
CA VAL A 230 -9.79 -0.11 14.56
C VAL A 230 -10.56 1.12 14.13
N SER A 231 -9.87 2.10 13.57
CA SER A 231 -10.47 3.26 12.93
C SER A 231 -9.98 3.37 11.49
N LEU A 232 -10.90 3.50 10.53
CA LEU A 232 -10.62 3.58 9.10
C LEU A 232 -11.45 4.69 8.46
N TRP A 233 -10.81 5.60 7.73
CA TRP A 233 -11.51 6.58 6.90
C TRP A 233 -11.77 6.05 5.50
N VAL A 234 -12.99 6.23 4.99
CA VAL A 234 -13.41 5.75 3.68
C VAL A 234 -14.24 6.82 2.96
N TRP A 235 -14.08 6.88 1.64
CA TRP A 235 -14.90 7.61 0.68
C TRP A 235 -15.31 6.68 -0.45
N LEU A 236 -16.62 6.53 -0.67
CA LEU A 236 -17.14 5.70 -1.78
C LEU A 236 -17.45 6.56 -3.00
N GLU A 237 -16.90 6.20 -4.16
CA GLU A 237 -17.29 6.79 -5.45
C GLU A 237 -18.49 6.07 -6.05
N LYS A 238 -18.52 4.74 -5.96
CA LYS A 238 -19.62 3.89 -6.42
C LYS A 238 -20.00 2.86 -5.35
N PRO A 239 -21.24 2.36 -5.36
CA PRO A 239 -21.60 1.22 -4.53
C PRO A 239 -20.76 -0.01 -4.90
N CYS A 240 -20.61 -0.94 -3.95
CA CYS A 240 -19.90 -2.19 -4.20
C CYS A 240 -20.61 -2.96 -5.33
N THR A 241 -19.86 -3.34 -6.36
CA THR A 241 -20.38 -4.05 -7.55
C THR A 241 -20.51 -5.55 -7.32
N ASN A 242 -19.78 -6.10 -6.35
CA ASN A 242 -19.80 -7.49 -5.96
C ASN A 242 -20.64 -7.69 -4.70
N SER A 243 -20.91 -8.95 -4.32
CA SER A 243 -21.63 -9.25 -3.08
C SER A 243 -20.91 -8.73 -1.81
N LEU A 244 -19.58 -8.74 -1.85
CA LEU A 244 -18.71 -8.23 -0.78
C LEU A 244 -17.52 -7.51 -1.40
N CYS A 245 -17.19 -6.34 -0.86
CA CYS A 245 -15.96 -5.59 -1.11
C CYS A 245 -15.15 -5.46 0.18
N GLY A 246 -13.83 -5.60 0.11
CA GLY A 246 -12.96 -5.54 1.29
C GLY A 246 -12.80 -4.12 1.83
N LEU A 247 -12.92 -3.94 3.15
CA LEU A 247 -12.58 -2.69 3.84
C LEU A 247 -11.26 -2.84 4.60
N LEU A 248 -11.24 -3.77 5.56
CA LEU A 248 -10.05 -4.21 6.28
C LEU A 248 -10.18 -5.72 6.49
N LEU A 249 -9.19 -6.47 6.04
CA LEU A 249 -9.19 -7.93 6.11
C LEU A 249 -8.00 -8.36 6.97
N HIS A 250 -8.23 -9.23 7.95
CA HIS A 250 -7.15 -9.93 8.62
C HIS A 250 -7.05 -11.34 8.03
N ILE A 251 -5.87 -11.74 7.58
CA ILE A 251 -5.60 -13.03 6.95
C ILE A 251 -4.53 -13.74 7.76
N ASP A 252 -4.81 -14.96 8.20
CA ASP A 252 -3.88 -15.78 8.97
C ASP A 252 -2.76 -16.38 8.10
N THR A 253 -1.82 -17.11 8.71
CA THR A 253 -0.71 -17.75 7.99
C THR A 253 -1.14 -18.89 7.07
N GLU A 254 -2.35 -19.41 7.23
CA GLU A 254 -2.95 -20.45 6.38
C GLU A 254 -3.74 -19.84 5.20
N ASN A 255 -3.68 -18.52 5.01
CA ASN A 255 -4.45 -17.74 4.03
C ASN A 255 -5.97 -17.79 4.21
N SER A 256 -6.45 -17.97 5.45
CA SER A 256 -7.85 -17.91 5.82
C SER A 256 -8.21 -16.57 6.46
N TYR A 257 -9.47 -16.14 6.32
CA TYR A 257 -9.96 -14.91 6.93
C TYR A 257 -10.08 -15.06 8.45
N ALA A 258 -9.34 -14.22 9.17
CA ALA A 258 -9.27 -14.17 10.62
C ALA A 258 -10.02 -12.94 11.19
N THR A 259 -10.07 -12.84 12.51
CA THR A 259 -10.66 -11.69 13.22
C THR A 259 -9.74 -10.47 13.15
N PRO A 260 -10.21 -9.24 12.89
CA PRO A 260 -11.49 -8.90 12.27
C PRO A 260 -11.39 -8.93 10.75
N SER A 261 -12.46 -9.36 10.10
CA SER A 261 -12.64 -9.19 8.65
C SER A 261 -13.87 -8.32 8.39
N MET A 262 -13.65 -7.11 7.87
CA MET A 262 -14.68 -6.12 7.58
C MET A 262 -14.87 -5.97 6.07
N PHE A 263 -16.11 -6.11 5.64
CA PHE A 263 -16.53 -6.02 4.24
C PHE A 263 -17.67 -5.03 4.06
N LEU A 264 -17.84 -4.51 2.86
CA LEU A 264 -18.97 -3.72 2.41
C LEU A 264 -19.84 -4.58 1.48
N THR A 265 -21.13 -4.66 1.77
CA THR A 265 -22.11 -5.35 0.92
C THR A 265 -22.51 -4.50 -0.28
N ASP A 266 -23.15 -5.10 -1.28
CA ASP A 266 -23.77 -4.42 -2.43
C ASP A 266 -24.85 -3.39 -2.01
N ALA A 267 -25.58 -3.66 -0.92
CA ALA A 267 -26.52 -2.74 -0.31
C ALA A 267 -25.86 -1.56 0.43
N GLY A 268 -24.55 -1.64 0.71
CA GLY A 268 -23.79 -0.62 1.44
C GLY A 268 -23.75 -0.82 2.97
N ASN A 269 -24.30 -1.93 3.48
CA ASN A 269 -24.14 -2.34 4.89
C ASN A 269 -22.74 -2.90 5.12
N ILE A 270 -22.21 -2.73 6.34
CA ILE A 270 -20.93 -3.27 6.76
C ILE A 270 -21.15 -4.68 7.32
N HIS A 271 -20.45 -5.64 6.74
CA HIS A 271 -20.41 -7.03 7.19
C HIS A 271 -19.13 -7.27 7.99
N VAL A 272 -19.26 -7.67 9.25
CA VAL A 272 -18.12 -7.96 10.13
C VAL A 272 -18.11 -9.44 10.44
N GLN A 273 -17.03 -10.11 10.07
CA GLN A 273 -16.76 -11.52 10.35
C GLN A 273 -15.65 -11.65 11.39
N VAL A 274 -15.86 -12.56 12.34
CA VAL A 274 -14.90 -12.90 13.40
C VAL A 274 -14.79 -14.42 13.52
N HIS A 275 -13.63 -14.87 13.99
CA HIS A 275 -13.32 -16.27 14.26
C HIS A 275 -13.43 -16.57 15.76
N GLY A 276 -14.15 -17.63 16.12
CA GLY A 276 -14.35 -18.03 17.51
C GLY A 276 -13.42 -19.16 17.97
N ASP A 277 -13.35 -19.38 19.28
CA ASP A 277 -12.55 -20.43 19.94
C ASP A 277 -12.88 -21.87 19.47
N ALA A 278 -14.14 -22.14 19.09
CA ALA A 278 -14.59 -23.44 18.60
C ALA A 278 -14.26 -23.73 17.12
N GLY A 279 -13.47 -22.88 16.44
CA GLY A 279 -13.18 -22.99 15.01
C GLY A 279 -14.33 -22.58 14.09
N HIS A 280 -15.45 -22.11 14.67
CA HIS A 280 -16.59 -21.60 13.91
C HIS A 280 -16.45 -20.08 13.72
N SER A 281 -16.61 -19.62 12.48
CA SER A 281 -16.72 -18.19 12.18
C SER A 281 -18.16 -17.71 12.36
N SER A 282 -18.30 -16.53 12.96
CA SER A 282 -19.58 -15.83 13.14
C SER A 282 -19.51 -14.45 12.51
N ALA A 283 -20.63 -13.95 12.00
CA ALA A 283 -20.68 -12.65 11.37
C ALA A 283 -22.00 -11.94 11.65
N PHE A 284 -21.98 -10.61 11.56
CA PHE A 284 -23.16 -9.76 11.65
C PHE A 284 -23.12 -8.65 10.60
N LEU A 285 -24.29 -8.04 10.36
CA LEU A 285 -24.47 -6.92 9.44
C LEU A 285 -24.83 -5.66 10.23
N SER A 286 -24.27 -4.51 9.83
CA SER A 286 -24.64 -3.21 10.40
C SER A 286 -26.08 -2.82 10.04
N SER A 287 -26.75 -2.12 10.95
CA SER A 287 -28.10 -1.57 10.75
C SER A 287 -28.15 -0.34 9.84
N PHE A 288 -26.98 0.18 9.45
CA PHE A 288 -26.81 1.40 8.65
C PHE A 288 -25.92 1.16 7.44
N ASN A 289 -25.99 2.08 6.48
CA ASN A 289 -25.31 2.00 5.20
C ASN A 289 -24.25 3.12 5.09
N VAL A 290 -23.18 2.85 4.37
CA VAL A 290 -22.13 3.85 4.08
C VAL A 290 -22.59 4.76 2.92
N PRO A 291 -22.68 6.09 3.12
CA PRO A 291 -23.11 7.02 2.06
C PRO A 291 -22.05 7.18 0.96
N LEU A 292 -22.50 7.54 -0.24
CA LEU A 292 -21.64 7.86 -1.37
C LEU A 292 -21.16 9.33 -1.31
N HIS A 293 -19.98 9.59 -1.86
CA HIS A 293 -19.41 10.94 -2.01
C HIS A 293 -19.24 11.74 -0.72
N GLN A 294 -19.01 11.06 0.40
CA GLN A 294 -18.75 11.66 1.70
C GLN A 294 -17.61 10.93 2.42
N TRP A 295 -16.86 11.64 3.26
CA TRP A 295 -15.85 11.03 4.12
C TRP A 295 -16.51 10.48 5.37
N CYS A 296 -16.31 9.19 5.62
CA CYS A 296 -16.80 8.49 6.81
C CYS A 296 -15.68 7.81 7.56
N ARG A 297 -15.62 8.01 8.87
CA ARG A 297 -14.78 7.24 9.80
C ARG A 297 -15.58 6.02 10.26
N ILE A 298 -15.13 4.83 9.88
CA ILE A 298 -15.65 3.55 10.36
C ILE A 298 -14.77 3.13 11.53
N SER A 299 -15.39 2.84 12.67
CA SER A 299 -14.71 2.45 13.89
C SER A 299 -15.29 1.15 14.43
N LEU A 300 -14.45 0.12 14.57
CA LEU A 300 -14.81 -1.17 15.15
C LEU A 300 -14.07 -1.33 16.47
N GLU A 301 -14.80 -1.51 17.55
CA GLU A 301 -14.27 -1.82 18.87
C GLU A 301 -14.77 -3.20 19.29
N ILE A 302 -13.85 -4.07 19.72
CA ILE A 302 -14.18 -5.40 20.23
C ILE A 302 -13.67 -5.52 21.65
N LEU A 303 -14.56 -5.94 22.55
CA LEU A 303 -14.27 -6.26 23.94
C LEU A 303 -14.84 -7.64 24.26
N GLY A 304 -13.98 -8.66 24.22
CA GLY A 304 -14.34 -10.04 24.48
C GLY A 304 -15.35 -10.58 23.45
N ARG A 305 -16.63 -10.59 23.81
CA ARG A 305 -17.75 -11.05 22.95
C ARG A 305 -18.58 -9.92 22.36
N VAL A 306 -18.36 -8.69 22.81
CA VAL A 306 -19.14 -7.53 22.36
C VAL A 306 -18.36 -6.85 21.26
N ALA A 307 -18.98 -6.69 20.10
CA ALA A 307 -18.46 -5.87 19.01
C ALA A 307 -19.36 -4.66 18.82
N GLN A 308 -18.76 -3.48 18.87
CA GLN A 308 -19.41 -2.21 18.63
C GLN A 308 -18.84 -1.61 17.34
N ILE A 309 -19.70 -1.39 16.36
CA ILE A 309 -19.33 -0.70 15.12
C ILE A 309 -20.02 0.65 15.08
N SER A 310 -19.24 1.70 14.80
CA SER A 310 -19.74 3.04 14.61
C SER A 310 -19.27 3.63 13.28
N ILE A 311 -20.12 4.45 12.69
CA ILE A 311 -19.79 5.25 11.50
C ILE A 311 -20.03 6.72 11.81
N ALA A 312 -19.04 7.55 11.50
CA ALA A 312 -19.13 8.99 11.61
C ALA A 312 -18.85 9.64 10.25
N CYS A 313 -19.87 10.21 9.62
CA CYS A 313 -19.76 10.85 8.30
C CYS A 313 -19.80 12.37 8.40
N MET A 314 -19.03 13.03 7.53
CA MET A 314 -18.92 14.50 7.46
C MET A 314 -19.70 15.02 6.25
N GLU A 315 -20.78 15.77 6.48
CA GLU A 315 -21.56 16.45 5.44
C GLU A 315 -21.50 17.97 5.65
N GLY A 316 -20.51 18.62 5.02
CA GLY A 316 -20.22 20.03 5.28
C GLY A 316 -19.78 20.25 6.74
N GLN A 317 -20.59 20.98 7.51
CA GLN A 317 -20.37 21.21 8.95
C GLN A 317 -21.19 20.26 9.85
N GLN A 318 -22.15 19.51 9.29
CA GLN A 318 -23.01 18.61 10.06
C GLN A 318 -22.37 17.22 10.16
N LYS A 319 -22.47 16.63 11.35
CA LYS A 319 -21.89 15.32 11.67
C LYS A 319 -23.01 14.34 11.95
N PHE A 320 -22.96 13.19 11.28
CA PHE A 320 -23.89 12.09 11.54
C PHE A 320 -23.11 10.92 12.12
N VAL A 321 -23.57 10.40 13.26
CA VAL A 321 -22.97 9.25 13.95
C VAL A 321 -24.02 8.18 14.17
N ASN A 322 -23.76 6.99 13.64
CA ASN A 322 -24.57 5.80 13.87
C ASN A 322 -23.72 4.73 14.54
N THR A 323 -24.31 4.00 15.49
CA THR A 323 -23.65 2.92 16.21
C THR A 323 -24.54 1.68 16.21
N ALA A 324 -23.93 0.52 16.04
CA ALA A 324 -24.57 -0.78 16.18
C ALA A 324 -23.70 -1.66 17.08
N GLU A 325 -24.34 -2.36 18.01
CA GLU A 325 -23.70 -3.29 18.93
C GLU A 325 -24.19 -4.70 18.64
N HIS A 326 -23.27 -5.67 18.71
CA HIS A 326 -23.56 -7.08 18.54
C HIS A 326 -22.84 -7.90 19.60
N ILE A 327 -23.52 -8.90 20.15
CA ILE A 327 -22.98 -9.82 21.15
C ILE A 327 -22.88 -11.20 20.51
N PHE A 328 -21.66 -11.72 20.39
CA PHE A 328 -21.43 -13.05 19.86
C PHE A 328 -21.70 -14.14 20.90
N GLY A 329 -22.21 -15.28 20.46
CA GLY A 329 -22.50 -16.42 21.35
C GLY A 329 -21.24 -17.09 21.91
N ASN A 330 -20.18 -17.15 21.11
CA ASN A 330 -18.89 -17.75 21.45
C ASN A 330 -17.82 -16.67 21.74
N ASN A 331 -16.72 -17.07 22.39
CA ASN A 331 -15.58 -16.16 22.57
C ASN A 331 -14.90 -15.89 21.23
N ILE A 332 -14.51 -14.64 21.01
CA ILE A 332 -13.76 -14.22 19.83
C ILE A 332 -12.28 -14.48 20.07
N MET A 333 -11.59 -15.02 19.06
CA MET A 333 -10.14 -15.18 19.08
C MET A 333 -9.48 -14.16 18.16
N LEU A 334 -8.39 -13.54 18.61
CA LEU A 334 -7.57 -12.62 17.81
C LEU A 334 -6.10 -12.78 18.18
N ASP A 335 -5.27 -13.17 17.21
CA ASP A 335 -3.82 -12.98 17.29
C ASP A 335 -3.40 -12.01 16.19
N ASP A 336 -3.16 -10.76 16.56
CA ASP A 336 -2.82 -9.67 15.64
C ASP A 336 -1.40 -9.75 15.05
N THR A 337 -0.56 -10.65 15.56
CA THR A 337 0.78 -10.93 15.02
C THR A 337 0.79 -12.10 14.05
N HIS A 338 -0.31 -12.85 14.00
CA HIS A 338 -0.43 -14.05 13.19
C HIS A 338 -0.99 -13.72 11.81
N GLY A 339 -0.12 -13.71 10.80
CA GLY A 339 -0.49 -13.40 9.42
C GLY A 339 -0.35 -11.91 9.11
N TYR A 340 -1.32 -11.33 8.40
CA TYR A 340 -1.24 -9.96 7.88
C TYR A 340 -2.60 -9.31 7.69
N PHE A 341 -2.61 -7.97 7.72
CA PHE A 341 -3.76 -7.14 7.45
C PHE A 341 -3.74 -6.62 6.01
N VAL A 342 -4.90 -6.53 5.38
CA VAL A 342 -5.09 -5.97 4.05
C VAL A 342 -6.13 -4.84 4.10
N ILE A 343 -5.75 -3.65 3.64
CA ILE A 343 -6.68 -2.55 3.40
C ILE A 343 -7.01 -2.51 1.91
N GLY A 344 -8.28 -2.62 1.54
CA GLY A 344 -8.69 -2.71 0.14
C GLY A 344 -9.07 -4.11 -0.31
N GLY A 345 -8.74 -4.44 -1.56
CA GLY A 345 -8.98 -5.76 -2.12
C GLY A 345 -7.95 -6.78 -1.64
N GLY A 346 -8.37 -8.03 -1.53
CA GLY A 346 -7.49 -9.17 -1.25
C GLY A 346 -7.58 -10.22 -2.35
N LYS A 347 -6.83 -11.32 -2.20
CA LYS A 347 -6.74 -12.40 -3.19
C LYS A 347 -8.10 -12.91 -3.73
N PHE A 348 -9.11 -12.98 -2.86
CA PHE A 348 -10.43 -13.52 -3.19
C PHE A 348 -11.55 -12.48 -3.26
N VAL A 349 -11.31 -11.25 -2.80
CA VAL A 349 -12.36 -10.22 -2.63
C VAL A 349 -11.88 -8.90 -3.23
N HIS A 350 -12.75 -8.24 -3.98
CA HIS A 350 -12.47 -6.95 -4.60
C HIS A 350 -12.46 -5.83 -3.56
N GLY A 351 -11.66 -4.79 -3.76
CA GLY A 351 -11.72 -3.58 -2.95
C GLY A 351 -12.96 -2.74 -3.30
N ILE A 352 -13.14 -1.62 -2.59
CA ILE A 352 -14.14 -0.62 -2.98
C ILE A 352 -13.61 0.28 -4.12
N GLU A 353 -14.50 0.79 -4.95
CA GLU A 353 -14.18 1.89 -5.88
C GLU A 353 -14.27 3.22 -5.11
N GLY A 354 -13.13 3.83 -4.80
CA GLY A 354 -13.09 5.06 -4.00
C GLY A 354 -11.74 5.33 -3.35
N TYR A 355 -11.77 5.95 -2.17
CA TYR A 355 -10.57 6.35 -1.45
C TYR A 355 -10.58 5.84 -0.02
N TYR A 356 -9.47 5.25 0.40
CA TYR A 356 -9.17 4.97 1.80
C TYR A 356 -8.35 6.14 2.35
N GLY A 357 -8.65 6.55 3.57
CA GLY A 357 -7.87 7.53 4.33
C GLY A 357 -7.11 6.87 5.48
N PRO A 358 -6.61 7.65 6.43
CA PRO A 358 -5.81 7.13 7.52
C PRO A 358 -6.52 6.00 8.29
N ALA A 359 -5.77 4.92 8.56
CA ALA A 359 -6.23 3.74 9.26
C ALA A 359 -5.34 3.47 10.47
N THR A 360 -5.94 3.46 11.66
CA THR A 360 -5.25 3.23 12.94
C THR A 360 -5.78 1.99 13.63
N TYR A 361 -4.85 1.20 14.16
CA TYR A 361 -5.12 -0.02 14.90
C TYR A 361 -4.61 0.16 16.33
N TYR A 362 -5.54 0.13 17.29
CA TYR A 362 -5.27 0.29 18.71
C TYR A 362 -5.14 -1.08 19.34
N ARG A 363 -3.91 -1.45 19.72
CA ARG A 363 -3.62 -2.76 20.33
C ARG A 363 -3.93 -2.70 21.82
N ILE A 364 -4.67 -3.69 22.34
CA ILE A 364 -4.91 -3.88 23.79
C ILE A 364 -5.60 -2.66 24.44
N GLN A 365 -6.31 -1.86 23.65
CA GLN A 365 -7.04 -0.69 24.14
C GLN A 365 -8.23 -0.36 23.23
N GLY A 366 -9.24 0.27 23.82
CA GLY A 366 -10.38 0.85 23.10
C GLY A 366 -10.02 2.20 22.47
N LEU A 367 -11.02 2.85 21.86
CA LEU A 367 -10.82 4.19 21.32
C LEU A 367 -10.56 5.21 22.45
N PRO A 368 -9.56 6.10 22.31
CA PRO A 368 -9.31 7.14 23.31
C PRO A 368 -10.53 8.04 23.50
N THR A 369 -10.87 8.37 24.75
CA THR A 369 -12.01 9.24 25.10
C THR A 369 -11.89 10.65 24.50
N ASP A 370 -10.66 11.16 24.31
CA ASP A 370 -10.41 12.48 23.73
C ASP A 370 -10.67 12.54 22.21
N GLN A 371 -10.80 11.40 21.53
CA GLN A 371 -11.14 11.32 20.09
C GLN A 371 -12.65 11.29 19.81
N ALA A 372 -13.47 11.59 20.82
CA ALA A 372 -14.90 11.86 20.66
C ALA A 372 -15.16 13.07 19.75
N GLU A 373 -14.22 14.02 19.66
CA GLU A 373 -14.25 15.06 18.63
C GLU A 373 -13.74 14.51 17.29
N ILE A 374 -14.67 14.06 16.44
CA ILE A 374 -14.36 13.66 15.07
C ILE A 374 -13.94 14.91 14.28
N HIS A 375 -12.63 15.06 14.07
CA HIS A 375 -12.05 16.06 13.17
C HIS A 375 -11.56 15.37 11.89
N LEU A 376 -11.74 16.04 10.75
CA LEU A 376 -11.22 15.55 9.49
C LEU A 376 -9.68 15.60 9.53
N PRO A 377 -8.95 14.51 9.25
CA PRO A 377 -7.50 14.53 9.26
C PRO A 377 -6.96 15.61 8.30
N PRO A 378 -5.85 16.30 8.66
CA PRO A 378 -5.32 17.43 7.88
C PRO A 378 -4.96 17.03 6.43
N ILE A 379 -4.53 15.78 6.24
CA ILE A 379 -4.23 15.22 4.92
C ILE A 379 -5.49 15.22 4.02
N ILE A 380 -6.64 14.85 4.59
CA ILE A 380 -7.91 14.81 3.85
C ILE A 380 -8.37 16.25 3.53
N SER A 381 -8.25 17.18 4.49
CA SER A 381 -8.65 18.58 4.26
C SER A 381 -7.77 19.28 3.22
N ASN A 382 -6.46 19.02 3.22
CA ASN A 382 -5.52 19.68 2.31
C ASN A 382 -5.69 19.21 0.86
N VAL A 383 -5.97 17.92 0.64
CA VAL A 383 -6.19 17.36 -0.71
C VAL A 383 -7.57 17.76 -1.26
N ASN A 384 -8.59 17.90 -0.40
CA ASN A 384 -9.93 18.42 -0.73
C ASN A 384 -10.63 17.71 -1.91
N ILE A 385 -10.77 16.38 -1.82
CA ILE A 385 -11.51 15.57 -2.80
C ILE A 385 -12.99 15.99 -2.87
N THR A 386 -13.58 16.30 -1.72
CA THR A 386 -14.96 16.81 -1.57
C THR A 386 -15.21 18.02 -2.46
N GLY A 387 -14.37 19.05 -2.33
CA GLY A 387 -14.51 20.30 -3.08
C GLY A 387 -14.35 20.11 -4.58
N TRP A 388 -13.49 19.18 -5.03
CA TRP A 388 -13.37 18.84 -6.45
C TRP A 388 -14.67 18.27 -7.01
N PHE A 389 -15.23 17.24 -6.37
CA PHE A 389 -16.47 16.61 -6.84
C PHE A 389 -17.65 17.57 -6.83
N GLN A 390 -17.81 18.38 -5.77
CA GLN A 390 -18.86 19.41 -5.70
C GLN A 390 -18.74 20.44 -6.83
N SER A 391 -17.54 20.95 -7.07
CA SER A 391 -17.28 21.90 -8.16
C SER A 391 -17.53 21.28 -9.54
N CYS A 392 -17.19 20.00 -9.70
CA CYS A 392 -17.40 19.27 -10.93
C CYS A 392 -18.88 18.97 -11.22
N GLU A 393 -19.67 18.60 -10.22
CA GLU A 393 -21.12 18.43 -10.35
C GLU A 393 -21.80 19.76 -10.74
N ASN A 394 -21.37 20.87 -10.11
CA ASN A 394 -21.83 22.22 -10.49
C ASN A 394 -21.48 22.55 -11.94
N PHE A 395 -20.26 22.23 -12.40
CA PHE A 395 -19.86 22.47 -13.78
C PHE A 395 -20.64 21.58 -14.78
N LYS A 396 -20.83 20.29 -14.48
CA LYS A 396 -21.61 19.38 -15.33
C LYS A 396 -23.06 19.82 -15.44
N SER A 397 -23.67 20.23 -14.32
CA SER A 397 -25.04 20.74 -14.34
C SER A 397 -25.16 22.00 -15.19
N GLU A 398 -24.26 22.99 -15.06
CA GLU A 398 -24.22 24.17 -15.93
C GLU A 398 -24.15 23.82 -17.43
N LEU A 399 -23.40 22.77 -17.78
CA LEU A 399 -23.11 22.38 -19.16
C LEU A 399 -24.28 21.66 -19.85
N PHE A 400 -25.10 20.93 -19.09
CA PHE A 400 -26.20 20.10 -19.60
C PHE A 400 -27.62 20.65 -19.28
N LEU A 401 -27.74 21.86 -18.74
CA LEU A 401 -29.03 22.52 -18.55
C LEU A 401 -29.74 22.80 -19.90
N SER A 402 -31.08 22.70 -19.86
CA SER A 402 -31.94 22.93 -21.04
C SER A 402 -31.97 24.42 -21.45
N PRO A 403 -32.20 24.74 -22.74
CA PRO A 403 -32.29 26.14 -23.21
C PRO A 403 -33.40 26.96 -22.55
N THR A 404 -34.48 26.29 -22.08
CA THR A 404 -35.62 26.95 -21.44
C THR A 404 -35.29 27.42 -20.02
N ASP A 405 -34.39 26.70 -19.30
CA ASP A 405 -34.02 27.02 -17.92
C ASP A 405 -32.97 28.13 -17.81
N HIS A 406 -32.12 28.31 -18.83
CA HIS A 406 -31.18 29.44 -18.90
C HIS A 406 -31.90 30.80 -18.88
N SER A 407 -33.12 30.88 -19.40
CA SER A 407 -33.93 32.12 -19.35
C SER A 407 -34.47 32.43 -17.95
N LEU A 408 -34.63 31.40 -17.10
CA LEU A 408 -35.14 31.52 -15.73
C LEU A 408 -34.01 31.78 -14.71
N THR A 409 -32.83 31.18 -14.90
CA THR A 409 -31.65 31.46 -14.04
C THR A 409 -30.98 32.79 -14.37
N ALA A 410 -30.94 33.20 -15.65
CA ALA A 410 -30.44 34.53 -16.02
C ALA A 410 -31.31 35.67 -15.47
N LYS A 411 -32.63 35.45 -15.32
CA LYS A 411 -33.54 36.41 -14.65
C LYS A 411 -33.36 36.46 -13.12
N ARG A 412 -32.95 35.36 -12.47
CA ARG A 412 -32.66 35.39 -11.02
C ARG A 412 -31.31 36.03 -10.69
N LEU A 413 -30.34 35.96 -11.59
CA LEU A 413 -29.01 36.59 -11.43
C LEU A 413 -29.00 38.09 -11.77
N SER A 414 -29.96 38.59 -12.57
CA SER A 414 -30.09 40.03 -12.85
C SER A 414 -30.69 40.84 -11.70
N ASP A 415 -31.41 40.19 -10.78
CA ASP A 415 -32.11 40.88 -9.68
C ASP A 415 -31.23 41.10 -8.43
N SER A 416 -29.95 40.70 -8.48
CA SER A 416 -28.97 40.99 -7.43
C SER A 416 -27.67 41.58 -8.01
N CYS A 417 -27.78 42.61 -8.85
CA CYS A 417 -26.65 43.52 -9.07
C CYS A 417 -26.63 44.51 -7.90
N LEU A 418 -25.67 44.32 -7.00
CA LEU A 418 -25.31 45.31 -5.99
C LEU A 418 -24.73 46.54 -6.73
N ASP A 419 -25.28 47.72 -6.48
CA ASP A 419 -24.88 48.97 -7.14
C ASP A 419 -23.39 49.28 -6.92
N THR A 420 -22.71 49.68 -7.99
CA THR A 420 -21.28 50.10 -8.05
C THR A 420 -20.90 51.19 -7.03
N TYR A 421 -21.88 51.86 -6.41
CA TYR A 421 -21.67 52.81 -5.33
C TYR A 421 -21.28 52.14 -3.99
N THR A 422 -21.71 50.89 -3.77
CA THR A 422 -21.41 50.13 -2.54
C THR A 422 -20.03 49.47 -2.54
N GLU A 423 -19.48 49.11 -3.72
CA GLU A 423 -18.09 48.63 -3.85
C GLU A 423 -17.06 49.70 -3.48
N LEU A 424 -17.35 50.98 -3.76
CA LEU A 424 -16.44 52.09 -3.42
C LEU A 424 -16.41 52.39 -1.91
N LEU A 425 -17.50 52.09 -1.18
CA LEU A 425 -17.59 52.30 0.27
C LEU A 425 -16.85 51.23 1.10
N LEU A 426 -16.65 50.02 0.56
CA LEU A 426 -15.98 48.91 1.25
C LEU A 426 -14.44 48.94 1.10
N ASN A 427 -13.89 49.78 0.23
CA ASN A 427 -12.43 49.92 0.05
C ASN A 427 -11.72 50.72 1.17
N HIS A 428 -12.41 51.18 2.21
CA HIS A 428 -11.81 51.96 3.31
C HIS A 428 -11.72 51.26 4.67
N SER A 429 -12.08 49.98 4.79
CA SER A 429 -11.83 49.21 6.02
C SER A 429 -10.82 48.10 5.76
N ALA A 430 -9.54 48.44 5.90
CA ALA A 430 -8.46 47.47 6.00
C ALA A 430 -8.67 46.60 7.26
N VAL A 431 -9.06 45.35 7.08
CA VAL A 431 -8.88 44.29 8.08
C VAL A 431 -8.28 43.08 7.38
N ASN A 432 -7.04 42.78 7.77
CA ASN A 432 -6.26 41.62 7.37
C ASN A 432 -7.01 40.32 7.70
N SER A 433 -7.53 39.66 6.69
CA SER A 433 -7.77 38.21 6.71
C SER A 433 -7.33 37.64 5.37
N THR A 434 -6.12 37.11 5.35
CA THR A 434 -5.58 36.31 4.26
C THR A 434 -6.24 34.93 4.29
N GLU A 435 -7.52 34.86 3.95
CA GLU A 435 -8.11 33.63 3.42
C GLU A 435 -7.93 33.66 1.90
N GLN A 436 -6.87 33.02 1.43
CA GLN A 436 -6.70 32.70 0.01
C GLN A 436 -7.80 31.70 -0.40
N CYS A 437 -8.97 32.22 -0.72
CA CYS A 437 -10.05 31.47 -1.35
C CYS A 437 -9.59 30.91 -2.70
N MET A 438 -9.55 29.59 -2.81
CA MET A 438 -9.38 28.84 -4.04
C MET A 438 -10.64 28.97 -4.94
N PHE A 439 -10.85 30.15 -5.51
CA PHE A 439 -11.72 30.31 -6.67
C PHE A 439 -10.96 29.81 -7.90
N PHE A 440 -11.30 28.63 -8.41
CA PHE A 440 -10.70 28.16 -9.66
C PHE A 440 -11.25 28.97 -10.85
N GLU A 441 -10.54 30.07 -11.13
CA GLU A 441 -10.33 30.80 -12.38
C GLU A 441 -11.45 30.78 -13.45
N THR A 442 -12.34 31.76 -13.31
CA THR A 442 -13.00 32.55 -14.36
C THR A 442 -14.12 31.89 -15.20
N ASN A 443 -15.26 32.61 -15.22
CA ASN A 443 -16.48 32.37 -15.98
C ASN A 443 -16.34 32.26 -17.54
N PRO A 444 -15.34 32.83 -18.25
CA PRO A 444 -15.31 32.80 -19.71
C PRO A 444 -14.92 31.44 -20.30
N TYR A 445 -14.07 30.65 -19.64
CA TYR A 445 -13.67 29.33 -20.15
C TYR A 445 -14.83 28.33 -20.10
N ARG A 446 -15.66 28.37 -19.03
CA ARG A 446 -16.86 27.56 -18.93
C ARG A 446 -17.82 27.81 -20.10
N ARG A 447 -18.00 29.09 -20.49
CA ARG A 447 -18.80 29.48 -21.66
C ARG A 447 -18.27 28.89 -22.96
N GLN A 448 -16.95 28.86 -23.15
CA GLN A 448 -16.34 28.29 -24.37
C GLN A 448 -16.55 26.78 -24.45
N VAL A 449 -16.43 26.04 -23.35
CA VAL A 449 -16.72 24.59 -23.32
C VAL A 449 -18.21 24.33 -23.51
N ALA A 450 -19.09 25.16 -22.96
CA ALA A 450 -20.54 25.08 -23.20
C ALA A 450 -20.88 25.32 -24.68
N GLN A 451 -20.25 26.30 -25.33
CA GLN A 451 -20.40 26.55 -26.78
C GLN A 451 -19.93 25.36 -27.62
N LEU A 452 -18.76 24.79 -27.29
CA LEU A 452 -18.25 23.58 -27.95
C LEU A 452 -19.24 22.42 -27.82
N THR A 453 -19.77 22.21 -26.61
CA THR A 453 -20.75 21.14 -26.33
C THR A 453 -22.05 21.35 -27.10
N LYS A 454 -22.50 22.61 -27.21
CA LYS A 454 -23.65 22.98 -28.03
C LYS A 454 -23.43 22.67 -29.52
N LEU A 455 -22.26 22.99 -30.07
CA LEU A 455 -21.92 22.67 -31.46
C LEU A 455 -21.87 21.15 -31.70
N LEU A 456 -21.29 20.40 -30.76
CA LEU A 456 -21.21 18.94 -30.85
C LEU A 456 -22.60 18.31 -30.75
N SER A 457 -23.47 18.82 -29.87
CA SER A 457 -24.83 18.32 -29.73
C SER A 457 -25.72 18.65 -30.92
N GLN A 458 -25.52 19.80 -31.56
CA GLN A 458 -26.17 20.13 -32.83
C GLN A 458 -25.75 19.18 -33.96
N LYS A 459 -24.49 18.75 -33.99
CA LYS A 459 -23.95 17.90 -35.07
C LYS A 459 -24.21 16.41 -34.88
N TYR A 460 -24.16 15.90 -33.64
CA TYR A 460 -24.18 14.47 -33.34
C TYR A 460 -25.33 14.06 -32.40
N GLY A 461 -26.21 14.97 -32.00
CA GLY A 461 -27.31 14.69 -31.06
C GLY A 461 -26.85 14.67 -29.59
N LYS A 462 -27.42 13.80 -28.76
CA LYS A 462 -27.07 13.74 -27.32
C LYS A 462 -25.63 13.25 -27.13
N VAL A 463 -24.75 14.13 -26.64
CA VAL A 463 -23.32 13.83 -26.44
C VAL A 463 -23.05 13.44 -24.99
N ASN A 464 -22.25 12.39 -24.77
CA ASN A 464 -21.78 12.00 -23.44
C ASN A 464 -20.69 12.98 -22.96
N ALA A 465 -20.72 13.36 -21.68
CA ALA A 465 -19.73 14.23 -21.04
C ALA A 465 -18.29 13.75 -21.29
N SER A 466 -18.04 12.44 -21.13
CA SER A 466 -16.71 11.85 -21.35
C SER A 466 -16.20 12.01 -22.79
N ALA A 467 -17.09 11.99 -23.78
CA ALA A 467 -16.71 12.21 -25.18
C ALA A 467 -16.28 13.67 -25.42
N VAL A 468 -17.00 14.63 -24.81
CA VAL A 468 -16.61 16.05 -24.83
C VAL A 468 -15.24 16.24 -24.18
N GLY A 469 -15.01 15.60 -23.02
CA GLY A 469 -13.72 15.62 -22.33
C GLY A 469 -12.57 15.14 -23.22
N ARG A 470 -12.74 14.01 -23.92
CA ARG A 470 -11.73 13.46 -24.85
C ARG A 470 -11.41 14.39 -26.02
N ILE A 471 -12.43 15.02 -26.60
CA ILE A 471 -12.25 15.98 -27.69
C ILE A 471 -11.51 17.22 -27.17
N LEU A 472 -11.89 17.70 -25.99
CA LEU A 472 -11.24 18.86 -25.38
C LEU A 472 -9.75 18.60 -25.11
N TYR A 473 -9.41 17.42 -24.59
CA TYR A 473 -8.02 17.00 -24.38
C TYR A 473 -7.24 16.98 -25.70
N ALA A 474 -7.80 16.40 -26.76
CA ALA A 474 -7.16 16.37 -28.08
C ALA A 474 -6.96 17.78 -28.68
N LEU A 475 -7.93 18.69 -28.49
CA LEU A 475 -7.80 20.08 -28.91
C LEU A 475 -6.71 20.83 -28.14
N VAL A 476 -6.57 20.58 -26.84
CA VAL A 476 -5.49 21.14 -26.02
C VAL A 476 -4.13 20.67 -26.53
N LEU A 477 -3.94 19.35 -26.71
CA LEU A 477 -2.66 18.82 -27.22
C LEU A 477 -2.32 19.39 -28.60
N ARG A 478 -3.31 19.54 -29.49
CA ARG A 478 -3.10 20.17 -30.80
C ARG A 478 -2.65 21.62 -30.65
N LYS A 479 -3.25 22.39 -29.75
CA LYS A 479 -2.85 23.80 -29.51
C LYS A 479 -1.45 23.91 -28.93
N ILE A 480 -1.06 23.00 -28.05
CA ILE A 480 0.30 22.94 -27.49
C ILE A 480 1.32 22.58 -28.58
N SER A 481 1.04 21.60 -29.44
CA SER A 481 1.95 21.22 -30.54
C SER A 481 2.22 22.32 -31.56
N THR A 482 1.32 23.29 -31.69
CA THR A 482 1.50 24.45 -32.57
C THR A 482 2.19 25.64 -31.89
N ALA A 483 2.49 25.52 -30.59
CA ALA A 483 3.03 26.62 -29.81
C ALA A 483 4.57 26.61 -29.82
N HIS A 484 5.15 27.79 -29.72
CA HIS A 484 6.60 27.98 -29.56
C HIS A 484 7.02 28.40 -28.15
N SER A 485 6.04 28.63 -27.25
CA SER A 485 6.26 29.10 -25.88
C SER A 485 5.45 28.30 -24.87
N LEU A 486 6.03 28.11 -23.69
CA LEU A 486 5.44 27.40 -22.55
C LEU A 486 4.22 28.14 -21.96
N GLU A 487 4.03 29.44 -22.25
CA GLU A 487 2.85 30.20 -21.81
C GLU A 487 1.53 29.62 -22.32
N VAL A 488 1.56 28.90 -23.45
CA VAL A 488 0.36 28.25 -23.98
C VAL A 488 -0.12 27.17 -23.01
N VAL A 489 0.78 26.50 -22.29
CA VAL A 489 0.42 25.53 -21.26
C VAL A 489 -0.42 26.21 -20.18
N THR A 490 0.02 27.36 -19.67
CA THR A 490 -0.72 28.15 -18.67
C THR A 490 -2.16 28.46 -19.12
N ARG A 491 -2.33 28.91 -20.37
CA ARG A 491 -3.65 29.24 -20.94
C ARG A 491 -4.52 27.99 -21.16
N MET A 492 -3.90 26.84 -21.41
CA MET A 492 -4.62 25.59 -21.68
C MET A 492 -5.01 24.81 -20.42
N MET A 493 -4.39 25.09 -19.27
CA MET A 493 -4.65 24.38 -18.02
C MET A 493 -6.11 24.33 -17.58
N PRO A 494 -6.91 25.41 -17.66
CA PRO A 494 -8.34 25.35 -17.33
C PRO A 494 -9.10 24.33 -18.20
N PHE A 495 -8.75 24.19 -19.48
CA PHE A 495 -9.39 23.22 -20.37
C PHE A 495 -8.98 21.78 -20.05
N LEU A 496 -7.74 21.55 -19.61
CA LEU A 496 -7.33 20.23 -19.12
C LEU A 496 -8.10 19.83 -17.87
N LEU A 497 -8.30 20.76 -16.94
CA LEU A 497 -9.07 20.50 -15.72
C LEU A 497 -10.57 20.28 -16.00
N HIS A 498 -11.16 21.04 -16.92
CA HIS A 498 -12.53 20.78 -17.40
C HIS A 498 -12.63 19.43 -18.12
N SER A 499 -11.64 19.05 -18.94
CA SER A 499 -11.59 17.74 -19.59
C SER A 499 -11.53 16.60 -18.56
N GLY A 500 -10.70 16.74 -17.54
CA GLY A 500 -10.62 15.80 -16.42
C GLY A 500 -11.92 15.69 -15.63
N CYS A 501 -12.57 16.82 -15.36
CA CYS A 501 -13.89 16.88 -14.72
C CYS A 501 -14.99 16.14 -15.50
N LEU A 502 -14.90 16.16 -16.84
CA LEU A 502 -15.77 15.43 -17.74
C LEU A 502 -15.42 13.93 -17.85
N GLY A 503 -14.37 13.47 -17.15
CA GLY A 503 -14.02 12.07 -16.99
C GLY A 503 -12.86 11.58 -17.86
N ASP A 504 -11.99 12.47 -18.37
CA ASP A 504 -10.76 12.07 -19.07
C ASP A 504 -9.56 11.98 -18.09
N ASN A 505 -9.19 10.76 -17.72
CA ASN A 505 -8.09 10.50 -16.79
C ASN A 505 -6.72 10.96 -17.32
N ARG A 506 -6.55 11.02 -18.66
CA ARG A 506 -5.29 11.50 -19.28
C ARG A 506 -5.09 12.98 -19.00
N ALA A 507 -6.17 13.75 -19.05
CA ALA A 507 -6.16 15.18 -18.76
C ALA A 507 -5.87 15.44 -17.27
N LEU A 508 -6.44 14.63 -16.37
CA LEU A 508 -6.15 14.70 -14.93
C LEU A 508 -4.69 14.40 -14.62
N HIS A 509 -4.14 13.32 -15.18
CA HIS A 509 -2.74 12.98 -14.98
C HIS A 509 -1.79 14.03 -15.55
N LEU A 510 -1.99 14.47 -16.80
CA LEU A 510 -1.17 15.52 -17.38
C LEU A 510 -1.23 16.81 -16.55
N SER A 511 -2.43 17.20 -16.10
CA SER A 511 -2.60 18.37 -15.23
C SER A 511 -1.82 18.21 -13.93
N SER A 512 -1.84 17.00 -13.37
CA SER A 512 -1.12 16.68 -12.15
C SER A 512 0.41 16.74 -12.33
N VAL A 513 0.92 16.21 -13.44
CA VAL A 513 2.34 16.28 -13.84
C VAL A 513 2.78 17.73 -13.98
N LEU A 514 1.97 18.59 -14.61
CA LEU A 514 2.28 20.01 -14.78
C LEU A 514 2.31 20.76 -13.44
N TYR A 515 1.35 20.53 -12.53
CA TYR A 515 1.37 21.13 -11.19
C TYR A 515 2.50 20.61 -10.29
N SER A 516 2.91 19.35 -10.46
CA SER A 516 4.02 18.75 -9.71
C SER A 516 5.37 19.31 -10.13
N SER A 517 5.59 19.37 -11.45
CA SER A 517 6.85 19.79 -12.06
C SER A 517 7.01 21.32 -12.11
N GLY A 518 5.90 22.07 -12.19
CA GLY A 518 5.91 23.52 -12.31
C GLY A 518 6.15 24.04 -13.72
N PHE A 519 5.98 23.21 -14.76
CA PHE A 519 6.08 23.65 -16.15
C PHE A 519 4.80 24.37 -16.60
N GLY A 520 4.92 25.66 -16.90
CA GLY A 520 3.80 26.50 -17.34
C GLY A 520 2.80 26.84 -16.23
N VAL A 521 2.98 26.35 -15.00
CA VAL A 521 2.15 26.66 -13.83
C VAL A 521 2.97 26.73 -12.56
N LYS A 522 2.48 27.46 -11.56
CA LYS A 522 3.09 27.45 -10.23
C LYS A 522 2.96 26.06 -9.59
N ARG A 523 4.04 25.56 -8.98
CA ARG A 523 4.06 24.27 -8.28
C ARG A 523 3.00 24.27 -7.16
N GLN A 524 2.11 23.27 -7.18
CA GLN A 524 1.07 23.06 -6.18
C GLN A 524 0.98 21.55 -5.84
N PRO A 525 1.75 21.07 -4.85
CA PRO A 525 1.91 19.64 -4.59
C PRO A 525 0.62 18.95 -4.12
N TYR A 526 -0.12 19.46 -3.13
CA TYR A 526 -1.44 18.90 -2.75
C TYR A 526 -2.43 18.81 -3.91
N LYS A 527 -2.47 19.82 -4.79
CA LYS A 527 -3.35 19.81 -5.97
C LYS A 527 -2.90 18.79 -7.00
N ALA A 528 -1.59 18.68 -7.23
CA ALA A 528 -1.05 17.60 -8.04
C ALA A 528 -1.44 16.24 -7.44
N TRP A 529 -1.25 16.03 -6.15
CA TRP A 529 -1.62 14.78 -5.49
C TRP A 529 -3.10 14.44 -5.65
N LEU A 530 -4.02 15.39 -5.40
CA LEU A 530 -5.45 15.27 -5.67
C LEU A 530 -5.72 14.76 -7.10
N LEU A 531 -5.19 15.44 -8.10
CA LEU A 531 -5.40 15.09 -9.51
C LEU A 531 -4.83 13.72 -9.86
N SER A 532 -3.78 13.26 -9.16
CA SER A 532 -3.21 11.92 -9.32
C SER A 532 -4.15 10.85 -8.78
N LEU A 533 -4.70 11.06 -7.58
CA LEU A 533 -5.68 10.17 -6.95
C LEU A 533 -6.96 10.05 -7.79
N LEU A 534 -7.41 11.15 -8.39
CA LEU A 534 -8.55 11.17 -9.31
C LEU A 534 -8.22 10.45 -10.63
N ALA A 535 -7.04 10.68 -11.20
CA ALA A 535 -6.62 10.05 -12.45
C ALA A 535 -6.43 8.53 -12.32
N ALA A 536 -6.02 8.03 -11.15
CA ALA A 536 -5.76 6.62 -10.88
C ALA A 536 -7.01 5.74 -10.93
N GLN A 537 -8.20 6.33 -10.73
CA GLN A 537 -9.47 5.62 -10.83
C GLN A 537 -9.63 4.95 -12.22
N LYS A 538 -10.38 3.85 -12.29
CA LYS A 538 -10.54 3.02 -13.50
C LYS A 538 -9.21 2.47 -14.05
N ASP A 539 -8.28 2.17 -13.16
CA ASP A 539 -7.04 1.47 -13.50
C ASP A 539 -6.19 2.17 -14.56
N TRP A 540 -6.13 3.50 -14.47
CA TRP A 540 -5.32 4.26 -15.42
C TRP A 540 -3.83 4.17 -15.05
N ARG A 541 -3.15 3.27 -15.79
CA ARG A 541 -1.78 2.76 -15.54
C ARG A 541 -0.76 3.84 -15.18
N LEU A 542 -0.66 4.92 -15.96
CA LEU A 542 0.35 5.97 -15.73
C LEU A 542 0.12 6.77 -14.43
N ALA A 543 -1.12 6.93 -13.96
CA ALA A 543 -1.37 7.63 -12.68
C ALA A 543 -1.12 6.69 -11.51
N LEU A 544 -1.46 5.41 -11.65
CA LEU A 544 -1.06 4.38 -10.70
C LEU A 544 0.48 4.29 -10.60
N LEU A 545 1.20 4.33 -11.73
CA LEU A 545 2.67 4.31 -11.77
C LEU A 545 3.22 5.50 -10.99
N ARG A 546 2.68 6.69 -11.23
CA ARG A 546 3.06 7.91 -10.52
C ARG A 546 2.77 7.86 -9.02
N LEU A 547 1.60 7.37 -8.60
CA LEU A 547 1.30 7.20 -7.17
C LEU A 547 2.24 6.16 -6.53
N GLY A 548 2.52 5.06 -7.23
CA GLY A 548 3.50 4.05 -6.82
C GLY A 548 4.89 4.66 -6.62
N HIS A 549 5.35 5.49 -7.56
CA HIS A 549 6.63 6.19 -7.48
C HIS A 549 6.68 7.21 -6.34
N MET A 550 5.62 8.00 -6.19
CA MET A 550 5.49 8.99 -5.11
C MET A 550 5.62 8.36 -3.72
N HIS A 551 5.00 7.19 -3.49
CA HIS A 551 5.12 6.47 -2.23
C HIS A 551 6.39 5.60 -2.14
N HIS A 552 7.08 5.34 -3.24
CA HIS A 552 8.36 4.63 -3.25
C HIS A 552 9.52 5.52 -2.80
N VAL A 553 9.68 6.67 -3.47
CA VAL A 553 10.77 7.62 -3.24
C VAL A 553 10.42 8.63 -2.14
N GLY A 554 9.14 8.99 -2.02
CA GLY A 554 8.68 10.14 -1.24
C GLY A 554 8.78 11.44 -2.04
N ASP A 555 8.02 12.45 -1.61
CA ASP A 555 8.18 13.86 -2.01
C ASP A 555 8.04 14.71 -0.73
N LEU A 556 8.28 16.03 -0.80
CA LEU A 556 8.27 16.94 0.36
C LEU A 556 7.04 16.81 1.28
N GLU A 557 5.90 16.37 0.76
CA GLU A 557 4.63 16.24 1.49
C GLU A 557 4.17 14.80 1.74
N VAL A 558 4.81 13.81 1.09
CA VAL A 558 4.38 12.41 1.12
C VAL A 558 5.50 11.54 1.63
N THR A 559 5.26 10.93 2.79
CA THR A 559 6.22 9.97 3.36
C THR A 559 6.28 8.69 2.52
N PRO A 560 7.48 8.13 2.31
CA PRO A 560 7.62 6.87 1.58
C PRO A 560 6.98 5.73 2.38
N ASP A 561 6.09 4.98 1.72
CA ASP A 561 5.46 3.78 2.25
C ASP A 561 5.56 2.69 1.19
N ARG A 562 6.43 1.70 1.47
CA ARG A 562 6.73 0.59 0.55
C ARG A 562 5.49 -0.30 0.32
N ASP A 563 4.64 -0.45 1.32
CA ASP A 563 3.47 -1.34 1.22
C ASP A 563 2.37 -0.68 0.37
N LEU A 564 2.21 0.64 0.51
CA LEU A 564 1.32 1.42 -0.34
C LEU A 564 1.86 1.54 -1.77
N SER A 565 3.17 1.73 -1.93
CA SER A 565 3.84 1.71 -3.23
C SER A 565 3.64 0.37 -3.95
N TYR A 566 3.82 -0.75 -3.22
CA TYR A 566 3.54 -2.08 -3.72
C TYR A 566 2.10 -2.21 -4.21
N ALA A 567 1.12 -1.77 -3.42
CA ALA A 567 -0.30 -1.88 -3.77
C ALA A 567 -0.65 -1.20 -5.10
N TYR A 568 -0.03 -0.05 -5.41
CA TYR A 568 -0.19 0.59 -6.72
C TYR A 568 0.53 -0.17 -7.84
N TYR A 569 1.79 -0.54 -7.64
CA TYR A 569 2.59 -1.19 -8.68
C TYR A 569 2.10 -2.60 -9.02
N ILE A 570 1.67 -3.40 -8.04
CA ILE A 570 1.19 -4.77 -8.28
C ILE A 570 -0.05 -4.78 -9.18
N ASN A 571 -0.95 -3.81 -9.01
CA ASN A 571 -2.12 -3.65 -9.86
C ASN A 571 -1.70 -3.50 -11.33
N ILE A 572 -0.72 -2.62 -11.59
CA ILE A 572 -0.21 -2.34 -12.93
C ILE A 572 0.59 -3.53 -13.49
N ALA A 573 1.41 -4.18 -12.68
CA ALA A 573 2.22 -5.32 -13.09
C ALA A 573 1.32 -6.48 -13.54
N ARG A 574 0.23 -6.75 -12.81
CA ARG A 574 -0.77 -7.76 -13.18
C ARG A 574 -1.51 -7.37 -14.46
N GLN A 575 -1.89 -6.10 -14.63
CA GLN A 575 -2.46 -5.61 -15.88
C GLN A 575 -1.48 -5.73 -17.05
N THR A 576 -0.19 -5.47 -16.82
CA THR A 576 0.85 -5.57 -17.86
C THR A 576 0.97 -7.01 -18.37
N SER A 577 0.88 -8.01 -17.48
CA SER A 577 0.80 -9.42 -17.86
C SER A 577 -0.41 -9.74 -18.76
N VAL A 578 -1.57 -9.13 -18.46
CA VAL A 578 -2.79 -9.30 -19.27
C VAL A 578 -2.65 -8.58 -20.62
N ASP A 579 -2.09 -7.38 -20.63
CA ASP A 579 -1.89 -6.55 -21.82
C ASP A 579 -0.94 -7.24 -22.82
N GLN A 580 0.16 -7.83 -22.34
CA GLN A 580 1.10 -8.57 -23.19
C GLN A 580 0.46 -9.78 -23.88
N LYS A 581 -0.52 -10.43 -23.23
CA LYS A 581 -1.27 -11.54 -23.83
C LYS A 581 -2.29 -11.07 -24.88
N ASN A 582 -2.80 -9.85 -24.73
CA ASN A 582 -3.83 -9.25 -25.59
C ASN A 582 -3.35 -7.90 -26.15
N PRO A 583 -2.37 -7.90 -27.07
CA PRO A 583 -1.78 -6.66 -27.57
C PRO A 583 -2.83 -5.84 -28.34
N SER A 584 -2.87 -4.54 -28.04
CA SER A 584 -3.74 -3.57 -28.71
C SER A 584 -2.89 -2.60 -29.55
N PRO A 585 -3.44 -1.98 -30.61
CA PRO A 585 -2.71 -0.99 -31.41
C PRO A 585 -2.35 0.29 -30.65
N GLN A 586 -2.86 0.46 -29.43
CA GLN A 586 -2.53 1.56 -28.54
C GLN A 586 -1.33 1.26 -27.63
N GLN A 587 -0.74 0.07 -27.75
CA GLN A 587 0.43 -0.37 -27.02
C GLN A 587 1.62 -0.40 -27.98
N THR A 588 2.78 -0.06 -27.44
CA THR A 588 4.06 -0.13 -28.14
C THR A 588 5.07 -0.68 -27.16
N PHE A 589 6.05 -1.44 -27.64
CA PHE A 589 7.11 -1.94 -26.79
C PHE A 589 7.83 -0.80 -26.04
N VAL A 590 8.23 -1.06 -24.80
CA VAL A 590 8.90 -0.07 -23.95
C VAL A 590 10.39 -0.09 -24.27
N GLU A 591 10.90 1.03 -24.77
CA GLU A 591 12.31 1.18 -25.10
C GLU A 591 12.97 2.18 -24.15
N LEU A 592 14.08 1.74 -23.54
CA LEU A 592 14.93 2.58 -22.69
C LEU A 592 15.92 3.33 -23.60
N ILE A 593 15.50 4.50 -24.13
CA ILE A 593 16.33 5.33 -25.02
C ILE A 593 16.64 6.65 -24.32
N ARG A 594 17.93 6.95 -24.18
CA ARG A 594 18.42 8.25 -23.71
C ARG A 594 18.75 9.13 -24.92
N LEU A 595 18.33 10.38 -24.91
CA LEU A 595 18.44 11.28 -26.07
C LEU A 595 19.89 11.70 -26.41
N ASN A 596 20.85 11.43 -25.53
CA ASN A 596 22.27 11.67 -25.80
C ASN A 596 22.99 10.48 -26.46
N ASP A 597 22.34 9.32 -26.57
CA ASP A 597 22.91 8.11 -27.15
C ASP A 597 22.68 8.10 -28.67
N GLU A 598 23.65 8.63 -29.42
CA GLU A 598 23.55 8.73 -30.87
C GLU A 598 23.44 7.38 -31.58
N GLU A 599 24.05 6.32 -31.04
CA GLU A 599 24.07 5.01 -31.69
C GLU A 599 22.68 4.37 -31.63
N THR A 600 22.06 4.37 -30.45
CA THR A 600 20.69 3.86 -30.29
C THR A 600 19.67 4.69 -31.04
N LEU A 601 19.88 6.01 -31.16
CA LEU A 601 19.05 6.90 -31.97
C LEU A 601 19.19 6.60 -33.47
N LYS A 602 20.40 6.32 -33.98
CA LYS A 602 20.62 5.90 -35.39
C LYS A 602 20.00 4.54 -35.70
N ALA A 603 19.88 3.67 -34.70
CA ALA A 603 19.19 2.39 -34.83
C ALA A 603 17.66 2.52 -34.85
N GLN A 604 17.09 3.69 -34.52
CA GLN A 604 15.66 3.95 -34.65
C GLN A 604 15.32 4.16 -36.13
N THR A 605 14.37 3.36 -36.61
CA THR A 605 13.92 3.40 -38.00
C THR A 605 12.45 3.79 -38.06
N ASN A 606 11.93 3.95 -39.27
CA ASN A 606 10.51 3.87 -39.54
C ASN A 606 10.32 3.10 -40.85
N GLU A 607 9.08 2.87 -41.27
CA GLU A 607 8.78 2.06 -42.45
C GLU A 607 9.32 2.65 -43.77
N ASN A 608 9.72 3.92 -43.76
CA ASN A 608 10.28 4.64 -44.90
C ASN A 608 11.81 4.83 -44.80
N ASP A 609 12.44 4.33 -43.73
CA ASP A 609 13.87 4.49 -43.49
C ASP A 609 14.68 3.50 -44.33
N ASP A 610 15.88 3.92 -44.75
CA ASP A 610 16.81 3.10 -45.53
C ASP A 610 17.20 1.82 -44.78
N LEU A 611 17.36 1.89 -43.44
CA LEU A 611 17.69 0.70 -42.63
C LEU A 611 16.55 -0.33 -42.66
N PHE A 612 15.30 0.12 -42.56
CA PHE A 612 14.14 -0.76 -42.67
C PHE A 612 14.03 -1.38 -44.06
N HIS A 613 14.26 -0.59 -45.13
CA HIS A 613 14.28 -1.09 -46.49
C HIS A 613 15.42 -2.10 -46.74
N TRP A 614 16.60 -1.87 -46.16
CA TRP A 614 17.73 -2.78 -46.21
C TRP A 614 17.42 -4.10 -45.50
N LEU A 615 16.88 -4.05 -44.27
CA LEU A 615 16.43 -5.25 -43.54
C LEU A 615 15.38 -6.04 -44.34
N LYS A 616 14.41 -5.34 -44.93
CA LYS A 616 13.39 -5.95 -45.80
C LYS A 616 13.98 -6.60 -47.04
N LEU A 617 15.05 -6.05 -47.61
CA LEU A 617 15.78 -6.65 -48.73
C LEU A 617 16.53 -7.91 -48.29
N GLN A 618 17.23 -7.88 -47.15
CA GLN A 618 17.93 -9.05 -46.59
C GLN A 618 16.96 -10.18 -46.22
N ALA A 619 15.80 -9.83 -45.68
CA ALA A 619 14.71 -10.76 -45.41
C ALA A 619 14.26 -11.43 -46.74
N ARG A 620 14.05 -10.63 -47.80
CA ARG A 620 13.71 -11.16 -49.14
C ARG A 620 14.79 -12.04 -49.77
N SER A 621 16.07 -11.79 -49.51
CA SER A 621 17.17 -12.64 -50.00
C SER A 621 17.31 -13.95 -49.21
N GLY A 622 16.55 -14.13 -48.12
CA GLY A 622 16.52 -15.37 -47.34
C GLY A 622 17.46 -15.38 -46.14
N VAL A 623 17.91 -14.21 -45.67
CA VAL A 623 18.67 -14.10 -44.41
C VAL A 623 17.72 -14.32 -43.24
N ALA A 624 17.96 -15.39 -42.46
CA ALA A 624 17.07 -15.79 -41.37
C ALA A 624 16.99 -14.73 -40.26
N GLU A 625 18.11 -14.12 -39.91
CA GLU A 625 18.20 -13.06 -38.91
C GLU A 625 17.36 -11.83 -39.30
N ALA A 626 17.35 -11.49 -40.60
CA ALA A 626 16.55 -10.39 -41.11
C ALA A 626 15.04 -10.74 -41.15
N GLU A 627 14.67 -11.98 -41.47
CA GLU A 627 13.28 -12.44 -41.33
C GLU A 627 12.79 -12.35 -39.88
N GLN A 628 13.61 -12.81 -38.93
CA GLN A 628 13.31 -12.74 -37.50
C GLN A 628 13.17 -11.29 -37.04
N ALA A 629 14.12 -10.41 -37.42
CA ALA A 629 14.09 -9.00 -37.08
C ALA A 629 12.82 -8.33 -37.61
N MET A 630 12.52 -8.51 -38.90
CA MET A 630 11.30 -7.98 -39.53
C MET A 630 10.03 -8.51 -38.85
N GLY A 631 9.98 -9.81 -38.55
CA GLY A 631 8.89 -10.45 -37.83
C GLY A 631 8.66 -9.79 -36.47
N ARG A 632 9.71 -9.67 -35.65
CA ARG A 632 9.63 -9.07 -34.30
C ARG A 632 9.29 -7.58 -34.32
N MET A 633 9.95 -6.79 -35.19
CA MET A 633 9.71 -5.36 -35.34
C MET A 633 8.25 -5.08 -35.69
N LEU A 634 7.70 -5.80 -36.68
CA LEU A 634 6.31 -5.64 -37.10
C LEU A 634 5.31 -6.25 -36.11
N PHE A 635 5.68 -7.29 -35.37
CA PHE A 635 4.77 -7.89 -34.40
C PHE A 635 4.59 -7.01 -33.16
N TRP A 636 5.68 -6.47 -32.62
CA TRP A 636 5.71 -5.73 -31.35
C TRP A 636 5.77 -4.20 -31.51
N GLY A 637 6.00 -3.69 -32.72
CA GLY A 637 6.19 -2.27 -32.99
C GLY A 637 7.49 -1.72 -32.38
N GLN A 638 8.60 -2.41 -32.61
CA GLN A 638 9.93 -2.05 -32.09
C GLN A 638 10.70 -1.15 -33.06
N GLN A 639 11.71 -0.42 -32.58
CA GLN A 639 12.64 0.36 -33.42
C GLN A 639 11.95 1.35 -34.38
N GLY A 640 10.82 1.89 -33.94
CA GLY A 640 10.06 2.96 -34.60
C GLY A 640 9.13 2.51 -35.70
N VAL A 641 9.00 1.20 -35.91
CA VAL A 641 8.05 0.60 -36.84
C VAL A 641 6.68 0.42 -36.17
N SER A 642 5.62 0.71 -36.89
CA SER A 642 4.24 0.48 -36.42
C SER A 642 3.91 -1.01 -36.43
N PRO A 643 3.14 -1.53 -35.46
CA PRO A 643 2.73 -2.93 -35.48
C PRO A 643 1.91 -3.29 -36.73
N ASP A 644 2.34 -4.32 -37.45
CA ASP A 644 1.61 -5.01 -38.53
C ASP A 644 1.73 -6.53 -38.33
N ILE A 645 0.83 -7.05 -37.51
CA ILE A 645 0.78 -8.47 -37.13
C ILE A 645 0.62 -9.36 -38.38
N GLN A 646 -0.15 -8.94 -39.39
CA GLN A 646 -0.39 -9.76 -40.58
C GLN A 646 0.88 -9.95 -41.40
N THR A 647 1.67 -8.88 -41.56
CA THR A 647 2.94 -8.97 -42.28
C THR A 647 4.00 -9.68 -41.43
N ALA A 648 4.02 -9.46 -40.11
CA ALA A 648 4.90 -10.19 -39.20
C ALA A 648 4.70 -11.71 -39.28
N ILE A 649 3.45 -12.18 -39.30
CA ILE A 649 3.15 -13.62 -39.38
C ILE A 649 3.64 -14.23 -40.69
N LYS A 650 3.59 -13.49 -41.81
CA LYS A 650 4.17 -13.96 -43.09
C LYS A 650 5.68 -14.12 -43.01
N HIS A 651 6.37 -13.23 -42.27
CA HIS A 651 7.80 -13.37 -41.99
C HIS A 651 8.08 -14.62 -41.14
N TYR A 652 7.36 -14.80 -40.04
CA TYR A 652 7.48 -16.02 -39.22
C TYR A 652 7.17 -17.30 -39.99
N GLU A 653 6.10 -17.34 -40.78
CA GLU A 653 5.75 -18.50 -41.60
C GLU A 653 6.85 -18.81 -42.63
N ARG A 654 7.39 -17.79 -43.29
CA ARG A 654 8.47 -17.96 -44.26
C ARG A 654 9.75 -18.46 -43.60
N GLY A 655 10.15 -17.89 -42.46
CA GLY A 655 11.28 -18.38 -41.68
C GLY A 655 11.10 -19.84 -41.26
N ALA A 656 9.91 -20.20 -40.77
CA ALA A 656 9.58 -21.54 -40.33
C ALA A 656 9.54 -22.58 -41.47
N THR A 657 8.99 -22.21 -42.63
CA THR A 657 8.71 -23.16 -43.73
C THR A 657 9.79 -23.21 -44.80
N LYS A 658 10.42 -22.07 -45.15
CA LYS A 658 11.41 -21.99 -46.23
C LYS A 658 12.84 -22.02 -45.72
N LEU A 659 13.11 -21.28 -44.65
CA LEU A 659 14.47 -21.17 -44.09
C LEU A 659 14.76 -22.25 -43.05
N ASN A 660 13.73 -22.96 -42.59
CA ASN A 660 13.81 -24.00 -41.57
C ASN A 660 14.48 -23.49 -40.28
N ASP A 661 14.23 -22.22 -39.94
CA ASP A 661 14.82 -21.53 -38.80
C ASP A 661 14.10 -21.88 -37.49
N PRO A 662 14.80 -22.42 -36.46
CA PRO A 662 14.18 -22.86 -35.22
C PRO A 662 13.47 -21.75 -34.44
N VAL A 663 13.94 -20.51 -34.52
CA VAL A 663 13.30 -19.36 -33.82
C VAL A 663 11.97 -19.03 -34.50
N SER A 664 11.97 -18.87 -35.82
CA SER A 664 10.76 -18.60 -36.59
C SER A 664 9.75 -19.75 -36.50
N MET A 665 10.21 -21.01 -36.42
CA MET A 665 9.33 -22.17 -36.18
C MET A 665 8.61 -22.06 -34.83
N TYR A 666 9.34 -21.69 -33.78
CA TYR A 666 8.75 -21.46 -32.46
C TYR A 666 7.75 -20.30 -32.50
N ASP A 667 8.13 -19.13 -33.00
CA ASP A 667 7.27 -17.94 -33.05
C ASP A 667 6.00 -18.21 -33.87
N TYR A 668 6.14 -18.85 -35.04
CA TYR A 668 5.00 -19.23 -35.87
C TYR A 668 4.11 -20.27 -35.19
N ALA A 669 4.68 -21.23 -34.46
CA ALA A 669 3.90 -22.18 -33.68
C ALA A 669 3.10 -21.50 -32.56
N ILE A 670 3.68 -20.52 -31.85
CA ILE A 670 2.97 -19.74 -30.85
C ILE A 670 1.78 -19.00 -31.48
N VAL A 671 1.99 -18.32 -32.60
CA VAL A 671 0.93 -17.64 -33.36
C VAL A 671 -0.19 -18.62 -33.74
N LEU A 672 0.15 -19.83 -34.20
CA LEU A 672 -0.83 -20.86 -34.53
C LEU A 672 -1.57 -21.43 -33.31
N LEU A 673 -0.94 -21.48 -32.13
CA LEU A 673 -1.56 -21.91 -30.88
C LEU A 673 -2.51 -20.86 -30.30
N THR A 674 -2.12 -19.59 -30.34
CA THR A 674 -2.94 -18.48 -29.82
C THR A 674 -4.05 -18.09 -30.78
N GLY A 675 -3.85 -18.29 -32.09
CA GLY A 675 -4.78 -17.83 -33.13
C GLY A 675 -4.70 -16.32 -33.36
N GLN A 676 -3.59 -15.68 -33.00
CA GLN A 676 -3.41 -14.25 -33.15
C GLN A 676 -3.15 -13.91 -34.62
N GLY A 677 -4.09 -13.26 -35.30
CA GLY A 677 -3.95 -12.85 -36.70
C GLY A 677 -4.12 -13.97 -37.73
N VAL A 678 -4.15 -15.24 -37.32
CA VAL A 678 -4.42 -16.42 -38.16
C VAL A 678 -5.36 -17.41 -37.46
N PRO A 679 -6.09 -18.25 -38.20
CA PRO A 679 -6.89 -19.30 -37.59
C PRO A 679 -6.04 -20.24 -36.72
N LYS A 680 -6.50 -20.51 -35.50
CA LYS A 680 -5.85 -21.42 -34.57
C LYS A 680 -5.69 -22.81 -35.19
N ASN A 681 -4.47 -23.36 -35.17
CA ASN A 681 -4.17 -24.70 -35.67
C ASN A 681 -3.13 -25.38 -34.77
N VAL A 682 -3.63 -26.07 -33.76
CA VAL A 682 -2.82 -26.70 -32.70
C VAL A 682 -1.94 -27.82 -33.26
N GLN A 683 -2.47 -28.67 -34.14
CA GLN A 683 -1.71 -29.80 -34.72
C GLN A 683 -0.50 -29.28 -35.51
N ARG A 684 -0.72 -28.29 -36.38
CA ARG A 684 0.35 -27.70 -37.19
C ARG A 684 1.41 -27.05 -36.30
N ALA A 685 0.98 -26.35 -35.23
CA ALA A 685 1.90 -25.77 -34.26
C ALA A 685 2.77 -26.82 -33.57
N VAL A 686 2.19 -27.93 -33.09
CA VAL A 686 2.94 -29.03 -32.45
C VAL A 686 3.97 -29.63 -33.39
N THR A 687 3.65 -29.79 -34.68
CA THR A 687 4.66 -30.24 -35.67
C THR A 687 5.84 -29.28 -35.79
N PHE A 688 5.60 -27.96 -35.78
CA PHE A 688 6.70 -26.99 -35.81
C PHE A 688 7.47 -26.96 -34.49
N LEU A 689 6.81 -27.08 -33.33
CA LEU A 689 7.49 -27.17 -32.04
C LEU A 689 8.41 -28.38 -31.98
N LYS A 690 7.95 -29.57 -32.37
CA LYS A 690 8.80 -30.78 -32.41
C LYS A 690 10.03 -30.61 -33.30
N LYS A 691 9.85 -30.06 -34.51
CA LYS A 691 10.97 -29.76 -35.42
C LYS A 691 11.94 -28.71 -34.83
N ALA A 692 11.42 -27.67 -34.19
CA ALA A 692 12.24 -26.66 -33.54
C ALA A 692 13.07 -27.28 -32.40
N ILE A 693 12.51 -28.20 -31.62
CA ILE A 693 13.22 -28.95 -30.57
C ILE A 693 14.33 -29.82 -31.16
N GLU A 694 14.06 -30.55 -32.26
CA GLU A 694 15.07 -31.34 -32.98
C GLU A 694 16.25 -30.47 -33.46
N LEU A 695 15.99 -29.20 -33.77
CA LEU A 695 16.98 -28.19 -34.14
C LEU A 695 17.57 -27.42 -32.95
N GLY A 696 17.28 -27.81 -31.71
CA GLY A 696 17.87 -27.25 -30.48
C GLY A 696 17.13 -26.05 -29.87
N SER A 697 15.91 -25.74 -30.30
CA SER A 697 15.10 -24.65 -29.73
C SER A 697 14.59 -24.99 -28.33
N VAL A 698 15.20 -24.40 -27.30
CA VAL A 698 14.76 -24.54 -25.90
C VAL A 698 13.36 -23.96 -25.66
N PRO A 699 12.99 -22.77 -26.19
CA PRO A 699 11.63 -22.24 -26.03
C PRO A 699 10.54 -23.19 -26.53
N ALA A 700 10.83 -23.94 -27.60
CA ALA A 700 9.90 -24.90 -28.15
C ALA A 700 9.63 -26.09 -27.20
N ILE A 701 10.61 -26.51 -26.39
CA ILE A 701 10.42 -27.54 -25.35
C ILE A 701 9.38 -27.05 -24.34
N THR A 702 9.51 -25.81 -23.86
CA THR A 702 8.59 -25.23 -22.90
C THR A 702 7.17 -25.11 -23.45
N ALA A 703 7.02 -24.64 -24.69
CA ALA A 703 5.73 -24.53 -25.36
C ALA A 703 5.09 -25.91 -25.62
N LEU A 704 5.89 -26.94 -25.91
CA LEU A 704 5.37 -28.30 -26.03
C LEU A 704 4.89 -28.85 -24.67
N GLY A 705 5.58 -28.51 -23.56
CA GLY A 705 5.08 -28.79 -22.22
C GLY A 705 3.72 -28.15 -21.94
N TRP A 706 3.56 -26.87 -22.32
CA TRP A 706 2.27 -26.17 -22.23
C TRP A 706 1.18 -26.81 -23.09
N TYR A 707 1.52 -27.33 -24.27
CA TYR A 707 0.58 -28.11 -25.08
C TYR A 707 0.05 -29.35 -24.33
N TYR A 708 0.94 -30.14 -23.71
CA TYR A 708 0.52 -31.34 -22.97
C TYR A 708 -0.33 -30.99 -21.75
N GLU A 709 -0.03 -29.90 -21.05
CA GLU A 709 -0.82 -29.44 -19.91
C GLU A 709 -2.21 -28.94 -20.33
N GLN A 710 -2.29 -28.12 -21.37
CA GLN A 710 -3.56 -27.49 -21.76
C GLN A 710 -4.48 -28.40 -22.57
N TYR A 711 -3.96 -29.16 -23.54
CA TYR A 711 -4.76 -29.90 -24.51
C TYR A 711 -4.88 -31.39 -24.19
N GLU A 712 -3.78 -32.03 -23.80
CA GLU A 712 -3.75 -33.47 -23.52
C GLU A 712 -4.03 -33.78 -22.03
N LYS A 713 -3.92 -32.76 -21.15
CA LYS A 713 -4.00 -32.90 -19.70
C LYS A 713 -3.01 -33.94 -19.14
N ASP A 714 -1.86 -34.08 -19.80
CA ASP A 714 -0.78 -34.99 -19.41
C ASP A 714 0.29 -34.20 -18.62
N TYR A 715 0.05 -34.09 -17.31
CA TYR A 715 0.89 -33.32 -16.40
C TYR A 715 2.29 -33.92 -16.22
N GLU A 716 2.44 -35.25 -16.29
CA GLU A 716 3.75 -35.91 -16.20
C GLU A 716 4.64 -35.53 -17.38
N LYS A 717 4.11 -35.59 -18.61
CA LYS A 717 4.87 -35.15 -19.79
C LYS A 717 5.17 -33.65 -19.76
N ALA A 718 4.21 -32.83 -19.34
CA ALA A 718 4.41 -31.39 -19.24
C ALA A 718 5.55 -31.04 -18.27
N VAL A 719 5.53 -31.62 -17.06
CA VAL A 719 6.57 -31.41 -16.04
C VAL A 719 7.93 -31.90 -16.53
N HIS A 720 8.02 -33.10 -17.13
CA HIS A 720 9.29 -33.60 -17.66
C HIS A 720 9.91 -32.64 -18.69
N LEU A 721 9.10 -32.12 -19.63
CA LEU A 721 9.58 -31.16 -20.63
C LEU A 721 10.00 -29.83 -19.99
N TRP A 722 9.27 -29.34 -18.99
CA TRP A 722 9.64 -28.12 -18.29
C TRP A 722 10.88 -28.30 -17.41
N GLU A 723 11.11 -29.45 -16.80
CA GLU A 723 12.36 -29.74 -16.08
C GLU A 723 13.56 -29.77 -17.04
N GLU A 724 13.39 -30.36 -18.22
CA GLU A 724 14.41 -30.32 -19.27
C GLU A 724 14.73 -28.88 -19.70
N ALA A 725 13.71 -28.05 -19.91
CA ALA A 725 13.87 -26.65 -20.28
C ALA A 725 14.43 -25.78 -19.12
N ASP A 726 14.06 -26.05 -17.86
CA ASP A 726 14.61 -25.39 -16.65
C ASP A 726 16.10 -25.67 -16.49
N ALA A 727 16.52 -26.91 -16.74
CA ALA A 727 17.93 -27.32 -16.73
C ALA A 727 18.75 -26.59 -17.81
N LYS A 728 18.11 -26.24 -18.93
CA LYS A 728 18.68 -25.41 -20.00
C LYS A 728 18.54 -23.90 -19.75
N GLY A 729 17.99 -23.49 -18.61
CA GLY A 729 17.92 -22.08 -18.21
C GLY A 729 16.71 -21.31 -18.73
N HIS A 730 15.65 -21.96 -19.23
CA HIS A 730 14.50 -21.24 -19.77
C HIS A 730 13.65 -20.57 -18.65
N PRO A 731 13.34 -19.27 -18.74
CA PRO A 731 12.57 -18.54 -17.71
C PRO A 731 11.14 -19.08 -17.52
N ASP A 732 10.41 -19.29 -18.61
CA ASP A 732 9.00 -19.72 -18.58
C ASP A 732 8.83 -21.14 -18.02
N ALA A 733 9.83 -22.00 -18.20
CA ALA A 733 9.79 -23.37 -17.69
C ALA A 733 9.83 -23.37 -16.16
N ALA A 734 10.74 -22.59 -15.58
CA ALA A 734 10.79 -22.35 -14.14
C ALA A 734 9.47 -21.75 -13.63
N MET A 735 8.89 -20.79 -14.35
CA MET A 735 7.58 -20.23 -13.98
C MET A 735 6.50 -21.32 -13.90
N ASN A 736 6.36 -22.13 -14.94
CA ASN A 736 5.32 -23.16 -15.02
C ASN A 736 5.48 -24.21 -13.92
N LEU A 737 6.72 -24.64 -13.64
CA LEU A 737 7.02 -25.54 -12.51
C LEU A 737 6.66 -24.89 -11.16
N GLY A 738 6.95 -23.59 -10.98
CA GLY A 738 6.55 -22.84 -9.79
C GLY A 738 5.03 -22.83 -9.59
N VAL A 739 4.27 -22.58 -10.66
CA VAL A 739 2.80 -22.63 -10.64
C VAL A 739 2.31 -24.02 -10.25
N PHE A 740 2.88 -25.08 -10.85
CA PHE A 740 2.52 -26.46 -10.56
C PHE A 740 2.76 -26.85 -9.09
N HIS A 741 3.89 -26.46 -8.51
CA HIS A 741 4.12 -26.65 -7.08
C HIS A 741 3.15 -25.83 -6.23
N SER A 742 2.87 -24.57 -6.58
CA SER A 742 1.98 -23.71 -5.78
C SER A 742 0.53 -24.22 -5.74
N GLN A 743 0.09 -24.90 -6.80
CA GLN A 743 -1.27 -25.42 -6.95
C GLN A 743 -1.39 -26.91 -6.58
N GLY A 744 -0.27 -27.61 -6.31
CA GLY A 744 -0.27 -29.04 -6.06
C GLY A 744 -0.62 -29.88 -7.30
N LEU A 745 -0.29 -29.38 -8.50
CA LEU A 745 -0.48 -30.08 -9.77
C LEU A 745 0.76 -30.86 -10.21
N TYR A 746 1.88 -30.70 -9.49
CA TYR A 746 3.08 -31.49 -9.73
C TYR A 746 2.78 -32.98 -9.43
N PRO A 747 3.01 -33.91 -10.39
CA PRO A 747 2.64 -35.31 -10.23
C PRO A 747 3.20 -35.96 -8.96
N GLY A 748 2.31 -36.53 -8.14
CA GLY A 748 2.68 -37.24 -6.91
C GLY A 748 3.10 -36.35 -5.74
N GLN A 749 2.95 -35.03 -5.82
CA GLN A 749 3.33 -34.09 -4.76
C GLN A 749 2.17 -33.14 -4.40
N PRO A 750 1.94 -32.86 -3.10
CA PRO A 750 0.98 -31.85 -2.69
C PRO A 750 1.47 -30.43 -3.01
N ALA A 751 0.60 -29.43 -2.81
CA ALA A 751 0.99 -28.03 -2.97
C ALA A 751 2.13 -27.65 -2.02
N ASP A 752 3.19 -27.03 -2.55
CA ASP A 752 4.37 -26.60 -1.81
C ASP A 752 4.76 -25.17 -2.24
N GLN A 753 4.46 -24.20 -1.35
CA GLN A 753 4.73 -22.79 -1.59
C GLN A 753 6.23 -22.46 -1.58
N PHE A 754 7.06 -23.23 -0.85
CA PHE A 754 8.49 -22.99 -0.78
C PHE A 754 9.21 -23.46 -2.05
N MET A 755 8.80 -24.62 -2.56
CA MET A 755 9.28 -25.09 -3.86
C MET A 755 8.82 -24.15 -4.97
N ALA A 756 7.56 -23.68 -4.93
CA ALA A 756 7.08 -22.65 -5.85
C ALA A 756 7.96 -21.38 -5.80
N TYR A 757 8.24 -20.88 -4.59
CA TYR A 757 9.14 -19.73 -4.37
C TYR A 757 10.51 -19.92 -5.03
N LYS A 758 11.15 -21.09 -4.86
CA LYS A 758 12.46 -21.36 -5.48
C LYS A 758 12.41 -21.28 -7.01
N TYR A 759 11.35 -21.82 -7.61
CA TYR A 759 11.17 -21.78 -9.06
C TYR A 759 10.80 -20.38 -9.56
N TYR A 760 9.96 -19.64 -8.85
CA TYR A 760 9.69 -18.22 -9.17
C TYR A 760 10.94 -17.36 -9.07
N LEU A 761 11.79 -17.58 -8.06
CA LEU A 761 13.08 -16.90 -7.93
C LEU A 761 14.00 -17.18 -9.12
N LYS A 762 14.14 -18.45 -9.53
CA LYS A 762 14.89 -18.82 -10.75
C LYS A 762 14.31 -18.12 -11.99
N SER A 763 12.98 -18.14 -12.12
CA SER A 763 12.27 -17.54 -13.26
C SER A 763 12.51 -16.02 -13.33
N ALA A 764 12.39 -15.32 -12.19
CA ALA A 764 12.64 -13.88 -12.09
C ALA A 764 14.09 -13.52 -12.38
N GLN A 765 15.07 -14.25 -11.83
CA GLN A 765 16.50 -14.04 -12.09
C GLN A 765 16.88 -14.22 -13.58
N ARG A 766 16.10 -15.02 -14.32
CA ARG A 766 16.22 -15.21 -15.77
C ARG A 766 15.41 -14.22 -16.59
N GLY A 767 14.82 -13.20 -15.96
CA GLY A 767 14.10 -12.11 -16.62
C GLY A 767 12.62 -12.38 -16.91
N HIS A 768 12.00 -13.41 -16.33
CA HIS A 768 10.57 -13.66 -16.54
C HIS A 768 9.68 -12.65 -15.80
N LEU A 769 8.82 -11.93 -16.52
CA LEU A 769 7.92 -10.93 -15.96
C LEU A 769 7.03 -11.51 -14.83
N ASN A 770 6.27 -12.57 -15.12
CA ASN A 770 5.35 -13.13 -14.13
C ASN A 770 6.10 -13.81 -12.97
N GLY A 771 7.32 -14.31 -13.21
CA GLY A 771 8.15 -14.87 -12.14
C GLY A 771 8.51 -13.80 -11.12
N GLY A 772 8.87 -12.60 -11.57
CA GLY A 772 9.09 -11.44 -10.71
C GLY A 772 7.84 -10.98 -9.96
N ILE A 773 6.67 -11.02 -10.60
CA ILE A 773 5.39 -10.66 -9.96
C ILE A 773 5.02 -11.63 -8.84
N GLU A 774 5.07 -12.94 -9.07
CA GLU A 774 4.79 -13.94 -8.03
C GLU A 774 5.85 -13.91 -6.91
N LEU A 775 7.11 -13.68 -7.26
CA LEU A 775 8.18 -13.51 -6.28
C LEU A 775 7.91 -12.30 -5.36
N ALA A 776 7.49 -11.18 -5.93
CA ALA A 776 7.13 -9.99 -5.16
C ALA A 776 5.92 -10.22 -4.25
N ASP A 777 4.92 -10.97 -4.74
CA ASP A 777 3.78 -11.38 -3.93
C ASP A 777 4.22 -12.25 -2.75
N ILE A 778 5.15 -13.19 -2.94
CA ILE A 778 5.69 -13.97 -1.83
C ILE A 778 6.50 -13.09 -0.87
N TRP A 779 7.28 -12.14 -1.36
CA TRP A 779 8.09 -11.26 -0.50
C TRP A 779 7.27 -10.23 0.29
N ILE A 780 6.10 -9.79 -0.21
CA ILE A 780 5.24 -8.86 0.55
C ILE A 780 4.51 -9.56 1.71
N HIS A 781 4.21 -10.85 1.58
CA HIS A 781 3.56 -11.65 2.62
C HIS A 781 4.59 -12.32 3.55
N GLY A 782 5.65 -12.88 2.96
CA GLY A 782 6.55 -13.84 3.61
C GLY A 782 5.99 -15.27 3.59
N ILE A 783 6.86 -16.25 3.83
CA ILE A 783 6.48 -17.63 4.13
C ILE A 783 6.99 -17.93 5.55
N PRO A 784 6.11 -18.27 6.51
CA PRO A 784 6.52 -18.54 7.89
C PRO A 784 7.72 -19.49 7.96
N ASP A 785 8.70 -19.16 8.81
CA ASP A 785 9.95 -19.91 9.06
C ASP A 785 10.90 -20.13 7.87
N GLN A 786 10.49 -19.79 6.64
CA GLN A 786 11.23 -20.11 5.42
C GLN A 786 11.67 -18.88 4.62
N VAL A 787 10.79 -17.89 4.46
CA VAL A 787 11.05 -16.67 3.69
C VAL A 787 10.58 -15.46 4.49
N THR A 788 11.53 -14.62 4.89
CA THR A 788 11.22 -13.38 5.59
C THR A 788 10.55 -12.37 4.67
N ARG A 789 9.67 -11.54 5.25
CA ARG A 789 8.99 -10.46 4.54
C ARG A 789 10.01 -9.40 4.07
N ARG A 790 9.97 -9.05 2.78
CA ARG A 790 10.90 -8.13 2.11
C ARG A 790 10.16 -7.13 1.21
N PRO A 791 9.47 -6.11 1.79
CA PRO A 791 8.64 -5.19 1.01
C PRO A 791 9.47 -4.31 0.05
N ALA A 792 10.72 -3.98 0.41
CA ALA A 792 11.58 -3.16 -0.46
C ALA A 792 11.90 -3.89 -1.77
N ASP A 793 12.31 -5.15 -1.68
CA ASP A 793 12.64 -5.96 -2.84
C ASP A 793 11.40 -6.32 -3.67
N ALA A 794 10.25 -6.53 -3.00
CA ALA A 794 8.98 -6.73 -3.68
C ALA A 794 8.62 -5.52 -4.57
N VAL A 795 8.74 -4.30 -4.03
CA VAL A 795 8.48 -3.06 -4.77
C VAL A 795 9.39 -2.92 -6.00
N LEU A 796 10.67 -3.29 -5.90
CA LEU A 796 11.59 -3.21 -7.04
C LEU A 796 11.14 -4.10 -8.21
N TRP A 797 10.72 -5.34 -7.93
CA TRP A 797 10.21 -6.25 -8.96
C TRP A 797 8.90 -5.79 -9.58
N VAL A 798 7.92 -5.38 -8.77
CA VAL A 798 6.64 -4.90 -9.32
C VAL A 798 6.80 -3.56 -10.03
N LYS A 799 7.73 -2.70 -9.60
CA LYS A 799 8.09 -1.47 -10.32
C LYS A 799 8.63 -1.84 -11.70
N TRP A 800 9.67 -2.67 -11.78
CA TRP A 800 10.22 -3.13 -13.05
C TRP A 800 9.15 -3.76 -13.95
N ALA A 801 8.30 -4.63 -13.40
CA ALA A 801 7.24 -5.28 -14.16
C ALA A 801 6.19 -4.28 -14.67
N SER A 802 5.84 -3.26 -13.87
CA SER A 802 4.91 -2.20 -14.25
C SER A 802 5.47 -1.25 -15.30
N GLU A 803 6.80 -1.09 -15.38
CA GLU A 803 7.49 -0.30 -16.41
C GLU A 803 7.49 -1.00 -17.77
N GLN A 804 7.28 -2.32 -17.86
CA GLN A 804 7.15 -3.06 -19.12
C GLN A 804 5.78 -2.89 -19.81
N ASN A 805 5.01 -1.88 -19.40
CA ASN A 805 3.66 -1.63 -19.87
C ASN A 805 3.64 -0.92 -21.24
N GLY A 806 2.97 -1.51 -22.23
CA GLY A 806 2.95 -0.97 -23.59
C GLY A 806 2.29 0.41 -23.75
N TYR A 807 1.46 0.83 -22.80
CA TYR A 807 0.92 2.20 -22.78
C TYR A 807 1.99 3.23 -22.39
N LEU A 808 2.92 2.87 -21.49
CA LEU A 808 4.10 3.69 -21.21
C LEU A 808 5.01 3.75 -22.44
N GLY A 809 5.21 2.61 -23.13
CA GLY A 809 5.99 2.56 -24.38
C GLY A 809 5.46 3.51 -25.45
N THR A 810 4.13 3.62 -25.57
CA THR A 810 3.49 4.58 -26.49
C THR A 810 3.79 6.04 -26.12
N VAL A 811 3.81 6.39 -24.84
CA VAL A 811 4.18 7.75 -24.39
C VAL A 811 5.64 8.05 -24.70
N LEU A 812 6.55 7.12 -24.41
CA LEU A 812 7.98 7.26 -24.70
C LEU A 812 8.23 7.41 -26.21
N ARG A 813 7.59 6.57 -27.03
CA ARG A 813 7.68 6.63 -28.49
C ARG A 813 7.13 7.94 -29.04
N ASN A 814 6.03 8.45 -28.50
CA ASN A 814 5.49 9.76 -28.89
C ASN A 814 6.44 10.91 -28.51
N GLY A 815 7.11 10.83 -27.36
CA GLY A 815 8.16 11.77 -26.96
C GLY A 815 9.33 11.78 -27.94
N LEU A 816 9.85 10.60 -28.27
CA LEU A 816 10.95 10.43 -29.22
C LEU A 816 10.57 10.93 -30.64
N ASN A 817 9.37 10.58 -31.12
CA ASN A 817 8.87 11.04 -32.41
C ASN A 817 8.68 12.57 -32.47
N ALA A 818 8.29 13.20 -31.35
CA ALA A 818 8.23 14.66 -31.26
C ALA A 818 9.64 15.28 -31.30
N CYS A 819 10.62 14.64 -30.65
CA CYS A 819 12.03 15.04 -30.72
C CYS A 819 12.57 15.01 -32.16
N PHE A 820 12.32 13.93 -32.92
CA PHE A 820 12.73 13.86 -34.33
C PHE A 820 12.06 14.89 -35.25
N LYS A 821 10.85 15.34 -34.90
CA LYS A 821 10.14 16.41 -35.61
C LYS A 821 10.62 17.81 -35.23
N GLY A 822 11.49 17.94 -34.23
CA GLY A 822 11.91 19.22 -33.66
C GLY A 822 10.87 19.88 -32.74
N ASP A 823 9.79 19.18 -32.37
CA ASP A 823 8.79 19.67 -31.42
C ASP A 823 9.21 19.33 -29.99
N TRP A 824 10.14 20.14 -29.47
CA TRP A 824 10.73 19.91 -28.16
C TRP A 824 9.73 20.10 -27.01
N ILE A 825 8.70 20.94 -27.15
CA ILE A 825 7.68 21.17 -26.11
C ILE A 825 6.83 19.91 -25.94
N MET A 826 6.37 19.31 -27.05
CA MET A 826 5.63 18.06 -26.97
C MET A 826 6.50 16.89 -26.50
N SER A 827 7.75 16.84 -26.96
CA SER A 827 8.74 15.87 -26.46
C SER A 827 8.88 15.97 -24.94
N LEU A 828 9.07 17.19 -24.43
CA LEU A 828 9.18 17.49 -23.00
C LEU A 828 7.91 17.07 -22.24
N ILE A 829 6.71 17.32 -22.75
CA ILE A 829 5.46 16.93 -22.06
C ILE A 829 5.30 15.41 -21.96
N TYR A 830 5.62 14.67 -23.03
CA TYR A 830 5.57 13.20 -22.99
C TYR A 830 6.60 12.63 -22.02
N TYR A 831 7.85 13.10 -22.09
CA TYR A 831 8.88 12.66 -21.15
C TYR A 831 8.59 13.11 -19.72
N LEU A 832 8.02 14.30 -19.47
CA LEU A 832 7.59 14.74 -18.13
C LEU A 832 6.53 13.79 -17.54
N SER A 833 5.58 13.34 -18.36
CA SER A 833 4.54 12.41 -17.90
C SER A 833 5.13 11.06 -17.45
N ALA A 834 6.12 10.55 -18.19
CA ALA A 834 6.84 9.33 -17.82
C ALA A 834 7.84 9.53 -16.67
N ALA A 835 8.53 10.67 -16.62
CA ALA A 835 9.53 11.01 -15.62
C ALA A 835 8.92 11.15 -14.22
N GLU A 836 7.80 11.87 -14.13
CA GLU A 836 7.02 12.01 -12.89
C GLU A 836 6.35 10.68 -12.49
N SER A 837 6.23 9.72 -13.42
CA SER A 837 5.78 8.35 -13.15
C SER A 837 6.91 7.41 -12.69
N GLY A 838 8.16 7.90 -12.60
CA GLY A 838 9.29 7.17 -12.04
C GLY A 838 10.20 6.45 -13.03
N PHE A 839 9.99 6.65 -14.34
CA PHE A 839 10.79 6.00 -15.37
C PHE A 839 12.11 6.74 -15.60
N GLU A 840 13.25 6.07 -15.34
CA GLU A 840 14.58 6.68 -15.31
C GLU A 840 14.98 7.36 -16.64
N ALA A 841 14.86 6.68 -17.78
CA ALA A 841 15.31 7.28 -19.05
C ALA A 841 14.47 8.51 -19.42
N ALA A 842 13.21 8.58 -18.99
CA ALA A 842 12.41 9.79 -19.14
C ALA A 842 12.89 10.91 -18.20
N GLN A 843 13.27 10.62 -16.96
CA GLN A 843 13.87 11.60 -16.05
C GLN A 843 15.15 12.17 -16.65
N PHE A 844 16.04 11.31 -17.16
CA PHE A 844 17.23 11.72 -17.91
C PHE A 844 16.87 12.64 -19.10
N ASN A 845 15.93 12.20 -19.94
CA ASN A 845 15.55 12.94 -21.15
C ASN A 845 14.92 14.31 -20.84
N VAL A 846 14.14 14.43 -19.77
CA VAL A 846 13.61 15.73 -19.33
C VAL A 846 14.76 16.67 -18.94
N ALA A 847 15.70 16.20 -18.13
CA ALA A 847 16.85 17.00 -17.71
C ALA A 847 17.68 17.46 -18.92
N TYR A 848 17.94 16.54 -19.86
CA TYR A 848 18.68 16.81 -21.09
C TYR A 848 17.94 17.79 -22.02
N LEU A 849 16.62 17.68 -22.17
CA LEU A 849 15.83 18.63 -22.96
C LEU A 849 15.80 20.04 -22.36
N CYS A 850 15.71 20.15 -21.02
CA CYS A 850 15.80 21.43 -20.33
C CYS A 850 17.14 22.13 -20.58
N GLU A 851 18.21 21.36 -20.61
CA GLU A 851 19.55 21.85 -20.86
C GLU A 851 19.74 22.32 -22.32
N LEU A 852 19.37 21.47 -23.29
CA LEU A 852 19.46 21.80 -24.72
C LEU A 852 18.68 23.07 -25.07
N ASN A 853 17.56 23.32 -24.38
CA ASN A 853 16.68 24.46 -24.62
C ASN A 853 16.88 25.59 -23.61
N SER A 854 18.04 25.68 -22.96
CA SER A 854 18.37 26.72 -21.97
C SER A 854 18.15 28.15 -22.48
N GLY A 855 18.30 28.40 -23.79
CA GLY A 855 18.03 29.71 -24.38
C GLY A 855 16.54 30.09 -24.51
N SER A 856 15.62 29.13 -24.44
CA SER A 856 14.16 29.36 -24.57
C SER A 856 13.41 29.31 -23.23
N LEU A 857 14.09 28.89 -22.15
CA LEU A 857 13.53 28.74 -20.82
C LEU A 857 14.15 29.75 -19.86
N ASP A 858 13.43 30.07 -18.78
CA ASP A 858 13.99 30.86 -17.68
C ASP A 858 15.18 30.10 -17.05
N PRO A 859 16.38 30.71 -16.93
CA PRO A 859 17.54 30.08 -16.31
C PRO A 859 17.25 29.44 -14.95
N ALA A 860 16.40 30.06 -14.13
CA ALA A 860 16.04 29.50 -12.82
C ALA A 860 15.22 28.20 -12.93
N LEU A 861 14.37 28.10 -13.97
CA LEU A 861 13.60 26.89 -14.26
C LEU A 861 14.50 25.78 -14.80
N VAL A 862 15.47 26.11 -15.65
CA VAL A 862 16.44 25.17 -16.24
C VAL A 862 17.26 24.51 -15.13
N THR A 863 17.88 25.30 -14.25
CA THR A 863 18.69 24.77 -13.16
C THR A 863 17.88 23.89 -12.22
N ARG A 864 16.65 24.29 -11.89
CA ARG A 864 15.74 23.47 -11.07
C ARG A 864 15.33 22.17 -11.77
N CYS A 865 15.07 22.23 -13.08
CA CYS A 865 14.74 21.06 -13.88
C CYS A 865 15.89 20.06 -13.87
N MET A 866 17.11 20.51 -14.19
CA MET A 866 18.29 19.66 -14.22
C MET A 866 18.57 19.04 -12.85
N LEU A 867 18.60 19.85 -11.79
CA LEU A 867 18.80 19.36 -10.41
C LEU A 867 17.77 18.31 -10.03
N ARG A 868 16.48 18.52 -10.32
CA ARG A 868 15.42 17.58 -9.94
C ARG A 868 15.56 16.26 -10.68
N TYR A 869 15.64 16.31 -12.01
CA TYR A 869 15.50 15.12 -12.83
C TYR A 869 16.81 14.33 -13.02
N TYR A 870 17.97 14.99 -13.06
CA TYR A 870 19.23 14.23 -12.98
C TYR A 870 19.39 13.59 -11.60
N ASN A 871 19.01 14.27 -10.51
CA ASN A 871 19.04 13.66 -9.17
C ASN A 871 18.13 12.42 -9.08
N MET A 872 16.95 12.44 -9.70
CA MET A 872 16.09 11.25 -9.76
C MET A 872 16.71 10.14 -10.63
N SER A 873 17.31 10.50 -11.77
CA SER A 873 17.94 9.53 -12.68
C SER A 873 19.15 8.83 -12.05
N ILE A 874 19.94 9.51 -11.22
CA ILE A 874 21.10 8.89 -10.56
C ILE A 874 20.71 7.88 -9.46
N GLN A 875 19.47 7.92 -8.96
CA GLN A 875 18.97 6.98 -7.95
C GLN A 875 18.59 5.60 -8.53
N ALA A 876 18.68 5.44 -9.86
CA ALA A 876 18.44 4.17 -10.50
C ALA A 876 19.53 3.14 -10.19
N GLN A 877 19.24 1.86 -10.41
CA GLN A 877 20.20 0.78 -10.17
C GLN A 877 21.45 0.89 -11.05
N ASP A 878 21.30 1.42 -12.26
CA ASP A 878 22.40 1.67 -13.19
C ASP A 878 22.29 3.09 -13.79
N PRO A 879 22.83 4.11 -13.10
CA PRO A 879 22.70 5.50 -13.52
C PRO A 879 23.58 5.82 -14.73
N ALA A 880 23.11 6.68 -15.64
CA ALA A 880 23.89 7.10 -16.79
C ALA A 880 25.14 7.88 -16.37
N PRO A 881 26.35 7.57 -16.90
CA PRO A 881 27.57 8.32 -16.59
C PRO A 881 27.44 9.83 -16.86
N TYR A 882 26.72 10.18 -17.93
CA TYR A 882 26.42 11.57 -18.25
C TYR A 882 25.63 12.27 -17.14
N ALA A 883 24.61 11.64 -16.56
CA ALA A 883 23.83 12.24 -15.48
C ALA A 883 24.67 12.48 -14.22
N LEU A 884 25.56 11.55 -13.88
CA LEU A 884 26.50 11.68 -12.77
C LEU A 884 27.42 12.88 -12.97
N ILE A 885 28.03 13.02 -14.15
CA ILE A 885 28.88 14.16 -14.49
C ILE A 885 28.11 15.47 -14.33
N ARG A 886 26.87 15.54 -14.84
CA ARG A 886 26.08 16.76 -14.78
C ARG A 886 25.60 17.10 -13.38
N MET A 887 25.30 16.11 -12.54
CA MET A 887 25.08 16.34 -11.12
C MET A 887 26.34 16.87 -10.43
N GLY A 888 27.51 16.31 -10.75
CA GLY A 888 28.79 16.83 -10.26
C GLY A 888 29.04 18.28 -10.66
N ASP A 889 28.77 18.64 -11.92
CA ASP A 889 28.90 20.02 -12.41
C ASP A 889 27.94 20.97 -11.68
N LEU A 890 26.71 20.53 -11.40
CA LEU A 890 25.71 21.30 -10.65
C LEU A 890 26.09 21.48 -9.17
N PHE A 891 26.67 20.46 -8.52
CA PHE A 891 27.17 20.56 -7.15
C PHE A 891 28.41 21.45 -7.05
N TYR A 892 29.27 21.43 -8.07
CA TYR A 892 30.45 22.29 -8.13
C TYR A 892 30.10 23.75 -8.47
N GLY A 893 29.04 23.98 -9.24
CA GLY A 893 28.57 25.30 -9.64
C GLY A 893 27.80 26.06 -8.54
N GLU A 894 28.15 27.33 -8.31
CA GLU A 894 27.44 28.19 -7.33
C GLU A 894 26.01 28.56 -7.74
N GLN A 895 25.67 28.43 -9.02
CA GLN A 895 24.38 28.86 -9.58
C GLN A 895 23.18 28.02 -9.12
N ALA A 896 23.41 26.78 -8.70
CA ALA A 896 22.34 25.81 -8.46
C ALA A 896 21.88 25.75 -7.00
N LEU A 897 22.82 25.73 -6.06
CA LEU A 897 22.56 25.57 -4.63
C LEU A 897 22.96 26.81 -3.81
N GLY A 898 23.55 27.83 -4.45
CA GLY A 898 24.11 29.00 -3.76
C GLY A 898 25.36 28.70 -2.92
N ARG A 899 25.83 27.45 -2.91
CA ARG A 899 27.06 26.98 -2.26
C ARG A 899 27.73 25.91 -3.13
N LYS A 900 29.06 25.83 -3.07
CA LYS A 900 29.85 24.77 -3.70
C LYS A 900 29.89 23.54 -2.81
N GLU A 901 29.45 22.40 -3.32
CA GLU A 901 29.49 21.10 -2.64
C GLU A 901 30.55 20.22 -3.31
N VAL A 902 31.82 20.51 -3.01
CA VAL A 902 32.96 19.83 -3.66
C VAL A 902 33.01 18.33 -3.35
N SER A 903 32.61 17.93 -2.14
CA SER A 903 32.58 16.52 -1.74
C SER A 903 31.58 15.71 -2.56
N ASP A 904 30.36 16.21 -2.71
CA ASP A 904 29.30 15.54 -3.47
C ASP A 904 29.63 15.55 -4.97
N ALA A 905 30.23 16.63 -5.47
CA ALA A 905 30.74 16.69 -6.84
C ALA A 905 31.83 15.63 -7.11
N ALA A 906 32.81 15.50 -6.21
CA ALA A 906 33.86 14.50 -6.31
C ALA A 906 33.30 13.07 -6.28
N GLU A 907 32.27 12.82 -5.46
CA GLU A 907 31.60 11.53 -5.38
C GLU A 907 30.91 11.16 -6.70
N MET A 908 30.20 12.12 -7.32
CA MET A 908 29.56 11.91 -8.62
C MET A 908 30.58 11.65 -9.74
N TYR A 909 31.68 12.41 -9.79
CA TYR A 909 32.73 12.18 -10.79
C TYR A 909 33.45 10.85 -10.59
N LYS A 910 33.63 10.42 -9.34
CA LYS A 910 34.17 9.09 -8.99
C LYS A 910 33.26 7.99 -9.52
N GLU A 911 31.95 8.06 -9.30
CA GLU A 911 31.03 7.05 -9.82
C GLU A 911 31.06 6.97 -11.35
N ALA A 912 31.15 8.11 -12.04
CA ALA A 912 31.32 8.14 -13.50
C ALA A 912 32.67 7.51 -13.91
N ALA A 913 33.76 7.82 -13.21
CA ALA A 913 35.09 7.26 -13.45
C ALA A 913 35.14 5.73 -13.28
N LEU A 914 34.45 5.18 -12.27
CA LEU A 914 34.31 3.74 -12.04
C LEU A 914 33.53 3.03 -13.15
N LYS A 915 32.69 3.76 -13.89
CA LYS A 915 31.99 3.28 -15.09
C LYS A 915 32.81 3.41 -16.37
N ASN A 916 34.12 3.67 -16.26
CA ASN A 916 35.05 3.90 -17.38
C ASN A 916 34.71 5.13 -18.23
N GLU A 917 34.04 6.14 -17.66
CA GLU A 917 33.78 7.40 -18.37
C GLU A 917 35.00 8.33 -18.23
N PRO A 918 35.71 8.69 -19.34
CA PRO A 918 36.94 9.49 -19.27
C PRO A 918 36.71 10.88 -18.65
N GLN A 919 35.54 11.46 -18.89
CA GLN A 919 35.19 12.78 -18.37
C GLN A 919 35.12 12.80 -16.83
N GLY A 920 34.78 11.68 -16.17
CA GLY A 920 34.81 11.57 -14.72
C GLY A 920 36.22 11.74 -14.15
N TRP A 921 37.20 11.05 -14.75
CA TRP A 921 38.62 11.19 -14.40
C TRP A 921 39.14 12.61 -14.64
N TYR A 922 38.76 13.21 -15.78
CA TYR A 922 39.11 14.59 -16.10
C TYR A 922 38.59 15.57 -15.06
N ASN A 923 37.31 15.47 -14.69
CA ASN A 923 36.68 16.37 -13.73
C ASN A 923 37.28 16.23 -12.31
N LEU A 924 37.65 15.02 -11.89
CA LEU A 924 38.42 14.81 -10.64
C LEU A 924 39.79 15.50 -10.71
N GLY A 925 40.49 15.39 -11.84
CA GLY A 925 41.75 16.10 -12.08
C GLY A 925 41.57 17.62 -12.02
N LEU A 926 40.48 18.14 -12.60
CA LEU A 926 40.15 19.57 -12.57
C LEU A 926 39.92 20.07 -11.14
N LEU A 927 39.24 19.29 -10.28
CA LEU A 927 39.09 19.65 -8.86
C LEU A 927 40.45 19.81 -8.17
N VAL A 928 41.34 18.82 -8.34
CA VAL A 928 42.70 18.86 -7.76
C VAL A 928 43.52 20.02 -8.33
N GLN A 929 43.43 20.29 -9.63
CA GLN A 929 44.11 21.40 -10.30
C GLN A 929 43.65 22.76 -9.78
N ASN A 930 42.37 22.89 -9.42
CA ASN A 930 41.81 24.10 -8.83
C ASN A 930 42.15 24.26 -7.33
N GLY A 931 42.94 23.35 -6.77
CA GLY A 931 43.39 23.37 -5.37
C GLY A 931 42.44 22.70 -4.39
N GLU A 932 41.41 22.01 -4.86
CA GLU A 932 40.46 21.30 -4.01
C GLU A 932 41.03 19.94 -3.57
N SER A 933 40.83 19.58 -2.30
CA SER A 933 41.24 18.28 -1.77
C SER A 933 40.16 17.23 -2.02
N LEU A 934 40.51 16.10 -2.64
CA LEU A 934 39.58 14.99 -2.83
C LEU A 934 39.28 14.26 -1.50
N PRO A 935 38.03 13.85 -1.25
CA PRO A 935 37.67 13.07 -0.07
C PRO A 935 38.45 11.75 0.02
N PHE A 936 38.75 11.32 1.26
CA PHE A 936 39.46 10.06 1.50
C PHE A 936 38.71 8.84 0.92
N GLY A 937 37.38 8.80 1.02
CA GLY A 937 36.56 7.72 0.46
C GLY A 937 36.72 7.59 -1.06
N VAL A 938 36.70 8.71 -1.78
CA VAL A 938 36.92 8.78 -3.23
C VAL A 938 38.29 8.21 -3.61
N LEU A 939 39.35 8.63 -2.91
CA LEU A 939 40.71 8.12 -3.17
C LEU A 939 40.86 6.64 -2.82
N SER A 940 40.15 6.15 -1.81
CA SER A 940 40.12 4.73 -1.44
C SER A 940 39.52 3.86 -2.52
N GLU A 941 38.33 4.22 -2.99
CA GLU A 941 37.61 3.43 -3.98
C GLU A 941 38.29 3.44 -5.36
N LEU A 942 39.00 4.51 -5.69
CA LEU A 942 39.83 4.60 -6.90
C LEU A 942 41.21 3.95 -6.75
N ASN A 943 41.54 3.36 -5.59
CA ASN A 943 42.85 2.78 -5.26
C ASN A 943 44.03 3.79 -5.32
N LEU A 944 43.76 5.08 -5.09
CA LEU A 944 44.74 6.18 -5.14
C LEU A 944 45.18 6.67 -3.75
N LEU A 945 44.84 5.95 -2.67
CA LEU A 945 45.20 6.33 -1.29
C LEU A 945 46.70 6.54 -1.07
N HIS A 946 47.54 5.74 -1.74
CA HIS A 946 48.99 5.86 -1.67
C HIS A 946 49.49 7.22 -2.15
N LEU A 947 48.70 7.92 -2.97
CA LEU A 947 49.02 9.25 -3.51
C LEU A 947 48.46 10.41 -2.65
N HIS A 948 47.68 10.12 -1.60
CA HIS A 948 47.08 11.14 -0.73
C HIS A 948 48.14 11.94 0.07
N VAL A 949 49.32 11.33 0.28
CA VAL A 949 50.43 11.92 1.06
C VAL A 949 51.56 12.44 0.14
N THR A 950 51.53 12.10 -1.16
CA THR A 950 52.53 12.53 -2.14
C THR A 950 52.13 13.82 -2.87
N ASP A 951 53.10 14.43 -3.55
CA ASP A 951 52.97 15.66 -4.35
C ASP A 951 51.68 15.70 -5.20
N GLN A 952 50.92 16.80 -5.12
CA GLN A 952 49.68 17.03 -5.88
C GLN A 952 49.89 16.82 -7.40
N GLN A 953 51.10 17.09 -7.92
CA GLN A 953 51.43 16.82 -9.33
C GLN A 953 51.40 15.33 -9.69
N MET A 954 51.78 14.45 -8.76
CA MET A 954 51.78 13.00 -8.98
C MET A 954 50.35 12.47 -8.98
N LEU A 955 49.49 12.98 -8.08
CA LEU A 955 48.07 12.65 -8.08
C LEU A 955 47.39 13.11 -9.37
N LEU A 956 47.63 14.37 -9.79
CA LEU A 956 47.06 14.94 -11.01
C LEU A 956 47.48 14.16 -12.27
N SER A 957 48.77 13.83 -12.38
CA SER A 957 49.27 13.04 -13.52
C SER A 957 48.66 11.63 -13.56
N THR A 958 48.44 11.00 -12.40
CA THR A 958 47.83 9.67 -12.31
C THR A 958 46.34 9.70 -12.71
N LEU A 959 45.59 10.74 -12.32
CA LEU A 959 44.20 10.93 -12.75
C LEU A 959 44.09 11.09 -14.26
N TYR A 960 44.93 11.93 -14.88
CA TYR A 960 44.92 12.11 -16.34
C TYR A 960 45.48 10.90 -17.11
N GLN A 961 46.39 10.10 -16.53
CA GLN A 961 46.78 8.81 -17.12
C GLN A 961 45.65 7.78 -17.05
N SER A 962 44.87 7.75 -15.97
CA SER A 962 43.71 6.86 -15.85
C SER A 962 42.61 7.22 -16.85
N MET A 963 42.48 8.50 -17.18
CA MET A 963 41.64 8.98 -18.30
C MET A 963 42.10 8.43 -19.66
N SER A 964 43.40 8.37 -19.95
CA SER A 964 43.87 7.87 -21.24
C SER A 964 43.72 6.35 -21.40
N ILE A 965 43.75 5.61 -20.29
CA ILE A 965 43.52 4.15 -20.27
C ILE A 965 42.03 3.80 -20.44
N SER A 966 41.12 4.68 -20.03
CA SER A 966 39.68 4.50 -20.16
C SER A 966 39.12 4.87 -21.54
N LEU A 967 39.93 5.47 -22.41
CA LEU A 967 39.57 5.64 -23.81
C LEU A 967 39.68 4.29 -24.54
N PRO A 968 38.61 3.80 -25.19
CA PRO A 968 38.75 2.66 -26.09
C PRO A 968 39.73 3.06 -27.20
N PHE A 969 40.83 2.32 -27.33
CA PHE A 969 41.69 2.45 -28.51
C PHE A 969 40.84 2.12 -29.75
N PRO A 970 40.88 2.96 -30.80
CA PRO A 970 40.08 2.75 -32.01
C PRO A 970 40.44 1.47 -32.76
#